data_AF-A0A292SSB2-F1
#
_entry.id   AF-A0A292SSB2-F1
#
_cell.length_a   1.000
_cell.length_b   1.000
_cell.length_c   1.000
_cell.angle_alpha   90.00
_cell.angle_beta   90.00
_cell.angle_gamma   90.00
#
_symmetry.space_group_name_H-M   'P 1'
#
loop_
_entity.id
_entity.type
_entity.pdbx_description
1 polymer ?
#
loop_
_entity_poly.entity_id
_entity_poly.type
_entity_poly.pdbx_seq_one_letter_code
_entity_poly.pdbx_strand_id
1 'polypeptide(L)'
;MNKTEQHLFVLWEKAREKEQEILKEIKAQFTMLKEYEIEWNKDRFLDNLSSFYGHDHTGIIEIEYERGNGKFLVVLVEDNDPLQKNVHTTKGEVSVNQKMYNLKQEIRNEFFEGKYLIHCTNTIEETRHDICLLLGKSLADLLKTETLDGQRVSISQNLPAIDGWKSLEQVFYVLNETCEYAVLRSFELLPGNFHEGDGDIDLMVADPQEFLFTLFPESNHFVDYKKNIFAFMVHLKVGEEVLWLHFKFPLDGYYDFKMSKKILKTRVLNKNNIYIPNDEMLFYELLYHGTIHKNNVAKYYPILKPISERINIEFKEDFKYLNNLVVQWLCKNNYKCPMHLDVFRLRQDKNISEKRLIDNDNQLFIYQNGFDTFIFSKWLIACEPNYATTMLSHFGPFNNLEQHLLLPENKLYKEHKKLQKRGEIAWSYKKRFGRVMKTTIIDKPNKPLKIVRNLLGFPKFASSKYLTVKPEPARYMIGGVTVNDKLRGLKELCDIEDLLERFIGTIFDEFKTENSNYLKGTAWDAVPSNCLIDKKENFIFFDREYSYNSDIDKSYMLWRILIYSNMNANKKELYHKFCKQLGLEDKYSWCVYIDGKVHADIWKNPLDGSAKEDFIRNAFGMPVRTYAEIIPYTNLQNFVLKFGKLLCSVIPIKKLRKKTRDSLIKWVKHPHYKTFKRYFRQ
;
A
#
# COMPACT_ATOMS: atom_id res chain seq x y z
N MET A 1 -35.67 -14.84 -22.88
CA MET A 1 -35.59 -13.54 -22.19
C MET A 1 -34.26 -12.93 -22.58
N ASN A 2 -34.27 -11.75 -23.22
CA ASN A 2 -33.02 -11.00 -23.37
C ASN A 2 -32.52 -10.69 -21.96
N LYS A 3 -31.30 -11.10 -21.66
CA LYS A 3 -30.70 -10.94 -20.34
C LYS A 3 -30.31 -9.47 -20.22
N THR A 4 -30.97 -8.69 -19.36
CA THR A 4 -30.51 -7.33 -19.04
C THR A 4 -29.39 -7.38 -18.02
N GLU A 5 -28.52 -6.37 -18.00
CA GLU A 5 -27.40 -6.27 -17.06
C GLU A 5 -27.41 -4.89 -16.37
N GLN A 6 -27.39 -4.88 -15.04
CA GLN A 6 -27.25 -3.65 -14.27
C GLN A 6 -25.77 -3.32 -14.06
N HIS A 7 -25.44 -2.04 -14.17
CA HIS A 7 -24.09 -1.51 -14.00
C HIS A 7 -24.12 -0.12 -13.36
N LEU A 8 -22.95 0.40 -12.99
CA LEU A 8 -22.84 1.77 -12.52
C LEU A 8 -21.67 2.55 -13.10
N PHE A 9 -21.83 3.87 -13.08
CA PHE A 9 -20.78 4.86 -13.27
C PHE A 9 -20.58 5.63 -11.97
N VAL A 10 -19.33 5.94 -11.64
CA VAL A 10 -18.96 6.87 -10.57
C VAL A 10 -18.24 8.05 -11.20
N LEU A 11 -18.78 9.25 -10.99
CA LEU A 11 -18.17 10.51 -11.36
C LEU A 11 -17.64 11.15 -10.07
N TRP A 12 -16.32 11.07 -9.85
CA TRP A 12 -15.66 11.72 -8.71
C TRP A 12 -15.89 13.24 -8.74
N GLU A 13 -15.70 13.94 -7.61
CA GLU A 13 -16.01 15.38 -7.47
C GLU A 13 -15.52 16.21 -8.66
N LYS A 14 -14.27 16.01 -9.11
CA LYS A 14 -13.71 16.78 -10.23
C LYS A 14 -14.33 16.44 -11.58
N ALA A 15 -14.81 15.21 -11.80
CA ALA A 15 -15.55 14.86 -13.02
C ALA A 15 -16.95 15.51 -13.08
N ARG A 16 -17.49 16.00 -11.95
CA ARG A 16 -18.82 16.64 -11.91
C ARG A 16 -18.90 17.90 -12.76
N GLU A 17 -17.77 18.53 -13.10
CA GLU A 17 -17.75 19.68 -14.01
C GLU A 17 -18.28 19.36 -15.42
N LYS A 18 -18.23 18.08 -15.83
CA LYS A 18 -18.76 17.54 -17.08
C LYS A 18 -19.98 16.64 -16.88
N GLU A 19 -20.66 16.76 -15.74
CA GLU A 19 -21.75 15.86 -15.37
C GLU A 19 -22.86 15.79 -16.43
N GLN A 20 -23.31 16.95 -16.94
CA GLN A 20 -24.43 16.99 -17.89
C GLN A 20 -24.07 16.35 -19.23
N GLU A 21 -22.86 16.62 -19.73
CA GLU A 21 -22.34 15.99 -20.94
C GLU A 21 -22.22 14.47 -20.76
N ILE A 22 -21.66 14.01 -19.63
CA ILE A 22 -21.49 12.59 -19.35
C ILE A 22 -22.85 11.88 -19.20
N LEU A 23 -23.80 12.46 -18.48
CA LEU A 23 -25.14 11.88 -18.30
C LEU A 23 -25.91 11.79 -19.63
N LYS A 24 -25.66 12.70 -20.57
CA LYS A 24 -26.22 12.63 -21.91
C LYS A 24 -25.69 11.40 -22.67
N GLU A 25 -24.38 11.17 -22.63
CA GLU A 25 -23.77 9.99 -23.27
C GLU A 25 -24.24 8.68 -22.64
N ILE A 26 -24.37 8.64 -21.31
CA ILE A 26 -24.91 7.47 -20.61
C ILE A 26 -26.35 7.19 -21.04
N LYS A 27 -27.23 8.20 -21.05
CA LYS A 27 -28.64 8.07 -21.46
C LYS A 27 -28.83 7.69 -22.92
N ALA A 28 -27.84 7.94 -23.77
CA ALA A 28 -27.89 7.54 -25.18
C ALA A 28 -27.75 6.01 -25.36
N GLN A 29 -27.14 5.31 -24.40
CA GLN A 29 -26.83 3.89 -24.51
C GLN A 29 -27.53 3.02 -23.46
N PHE A 30 -27.93 3.58 -22.32
CA PHE A 30 -28.45 2.82 -21.18
C PHE A 30 -29.75 3.41 -20.62
N THR A 31 -30.54 2.55 -19.96
CA THR A 31 -31.68 3.00 -19.15
C THR A 31 -31.17 3.45 -17.79
N MET A 32 -31.46 4.70 -17.42
CA MET A 32 -31.12 5.23 -16.10
C MET A 32 -32.08 4.71 -15.04
N LEU A 33 -31.54 3.96 -14.06
CA LEU A 33 -32.35 3.39 -12.98
C LEU A 33 -32.43 4.32 -11.77
N LYS A 34 -31.29 4.90 -11.37
CA LYS A 34 -31.21 5.80 -10.20
C LYS A 34 -29.90 6.60 -10.21
N GLU A 35 -29.92 7.75 -9.56
CA GLU A 35 -28.72 8.54 -9.30
C GLU A 35 -28.53 8.72 -7.78
N TYR A 36 -27.30 8.53 -7.30
CA TYR A 36 -26.93 8.73 -5.91
C TYR A 36 -25.82 9.78 -5.84
N GLU A 37 -26.12 10.94 -5.25
CA GLU A 37 -25.10 11.89 -4.87
C GLU A 37 -24.55 11.51 -3.49
N ILE A 38 -23.32 10.99 -3.47
CA ILE A 38 -22.70 10.44 -2.26
C ILE A 38 -21.67 11.42 -1.69
N GLU A 39 -21.69 11.59 -0.38
CA GLU A 39 -20.68 12.33 0.38
C GLU A 39 -20.03 11.43 1.44
N TRP A 40 -18.74 11.16 1.28
CA TRP A 40 -17.93 10.50 2.32
C TRP A 40 -17.44 11.50 3.36
N ASN A 41 -17.05 11.01 4.53
CA ASN A 41 -16.31 11.84 5.48
C ASN A 41 -14.94 12.18 4.87
N LYS A 42 -14.68 13.48 4.66
CA LYS A 42 -13.44 14.00 4.07
C LYS A 42 -12.20 13.52 4.81
N ASP A 43 -12.26 13.43 6.14
CA ASP A 43 -11.12 13.01 6.96
C ASP A 43 -10.80 11.51 6.78
N ARG A 44 -11.71 10.74 6.14
CA ARG A 44 -11.59 9.30 5.87
C ARG A 44 -11.61 9.00 4.37
N PHE A 45 -11.43 9.99 3.49
CA PHE A 45 -11.57 9.82 2.05
C PHE A 45 -10.59 8.78 1.48
N LEU A 46 -9.31 8.82 1.89
CA LEU A 46 -8.30 7.86 1.44
C LEU A 46 -8.54 6.44 1.98
N ASP A 47 -9.11 6.29 3.18
CA ASP A 47 -9.50 4.98 3.73
C ASP A 47 -10.64 4.38 2.89
N ASN A 48 -11.64 5.22 2.57
CA ASN A 48 -12.76 4.84 1.69
C ASN A 48 -12.25 4.39 0.30
N LEU A 49 -11.34 5.16 -0.31
CA LEU A 49 -10.71 4.79 -1.57
C LEU A 49 -9.92 3.49 -1.46
N SER A 50 -9.21 3.29 -0.35
CA SER A 50 -8.39 2.08 -0.16
C SER A 50 -9.24 0.83 -0.11
N SER A 51 -10.38 0.91 0.59
CA SER A 51 -11.38 -0.16 0.63
C SER A 51 -12.04 -0.37 -0.73
N PHE A 52 -12.50 0.71 -1.37
CA PHE A 52 -13.21 0.66 -2.65
C PHE A 52 -12.38 0.03 -3.77
N TYR A 53 -11.07 0.33 -3.84
CA TYR A 53 -10.19 -0.21 -4.86
C TYR A 53 -9.41 -1.46 -4.41
N GLY A 54 -9.49 -1.84 -3.13
CA GLY A 54 -8.73 -2.97 -2.59
C GLY A 54 -7.21 -2.76 -2.59
N HIS A 55 -6.71 -1.53 -2.54
CA HIS A 55 -5.27 -1.19 -2.54
C HIS A 55 -5.00 0.00 -1.62
N ASP A 56 -3.82 0.08 -0.99
CA ASP A 56 -3.48 1.18 -0.09
C ASP A 56 -3.34 2.51 -0.84
N HIS A 57 -4.27 3.43 -0.61
CA HIS A 57 -4.25 4.80 -1.09
C HIS A 57 -3.89 5.80 0.04
N THR A 58 -3.69 5.32 1.27
CA THR A 58 -3.40 6.19 2.39
C THR A 58 -2.05 6.88 2.21
N GLY A 59 -2.02 8.20 2.38
CA GLY A 59 -0.82 9.02 2.17
C GLY A 59 -0.53 9.41 0.72
N ILE A 60 -1.34 8.99 -0.27
CA ILE A 60 -1.24 9.43 -1.66
C ILE A 60 -2.20 10.60 -1.91
N ILE A 61 -1.79 11.78 -1.45
CA ILE A 61 -2.63 12.99 -1.45
C ILE A 61 -2.91 13.47 -2.87
N GLU A 62 -2.02 13.15 -3.82
CA GLU A 62 -2.21 13.38 -5.25
C GLU A 62 -3.56 12.83 -5.73
N ILE A 63 -3.94 11.64 -5.26
CA ILE A 63 -5.17 10.97 -5.70
C ILE A 63 -6.43 11.66 -5.15
N GLU A 64 -6.39 12.07 -3.88
CA GLU A 64 -7.46 12.88 -3.28
C GLU A 64 -7.60 14.22 -3.98
N TYR A 65 -6.46 14.83 -4.31
CA TYR A 65 -6.41 16.10 -5.00
C TYR A 65 -6.96 16.00 -6.44
N GLU A 66 -6.56 14.99 -7.21
CA GLU A 66 -7.02 14.75 -8.58
C GLU A 66 -8.52 14.45 -8.64
N ARG A 67 -9.03 13.59 -7.76
CA ARG A 67 -10.43 13.15 -7.77
C ARG A 67 -11.37 14.14 -7.08
N GLY A 68 -10.85 14.92 -6.14
CA GLY A 68 -11.60 15.69 -5.16
C GLY A 68 -12.23 14.80 -4.08
N ASN A 69 -12.48 15.39 -2.90
CA ASN A 69 -13.01 14.72 -1.71
C ASN A 69 -14.42 15.18 -1.31
N GLY A 70 -15.06 15.96 -2.17
CA GLY A 70 -16.43 16.41 -2.04
C GLY A 70 -17.43 15.37 -2.55
N LYS A 71 -18.66 15.84 -2.78
CA LYS A 71 -19.75 15.01 -3.28
C LYS A 71 -19.43 14.48 -4.67
N PHE A 72 -19.66 13.20 -4.85
CA PHE A 72 -19.51 12.52 -6.14
C PHE A 72 -20.84 11.88 -6.56
N LEU A 73 -20.99 11.54 -7.83
CA LEU A 73 -22.23 11.00 -8.37
C LEU A 73 -22.03 9.53 -8.73
N VAL A 74 -22.94 8.68 -8.26
CA VAL A 74 -23.09 7.30 -8.71
C VAL A 74 -24.34 7.20 -9.55
N VAL A 75 -24.22 6.62 -10.73
CA VAL A 75 -25.29 6.50 -11.71
C VAL A 75 -25.53 5.03 -11.96
N LEU A 76 -26.67 4.51 -11.48
CA LEU A 76 -27.10 3.13 -11.70
C LEU A 76 -27.85 3.04 -13.03
N VAL A 77 -27.43 2.11 -13.88
CA VAL A 77 -27.96 1.93 -15.22
C VAL A 77 -28.30 0.48 -15.52
N GLU A 78 -29.15 0.29 -16.53
CA GLU A 78 -29.47 -1.01 -17.12
C GLU A 78 -29.11 -1.02 -18.61
N ASP A 79 -28.33 -2.02 -19.01
CA ASP A 79 -28.14 -2.40 -20.40
C ASP A 79 -29.19 -3.45 -20.79
N ASN A 80 -30.08 -3.06 -21.69
CA ASN A 80 -31.17 -3.92 -22.15
C ASN A 80 -30.73 -4.96 -23.19
N ASP A 81 -29.53 -4.79 -23.76
CA ASP A 81 -28.99 -5.66 -24.80
C ASP A 81 -27.46 -5.80 -24.64
N PRO A 82 -27.01 -6.46 -23.56
CA PRO A 82 -25.60 -6.54 -23.23
C PRO A 82 -24.83 -7.41 -24.22
N LEU A 83 -23.73 -6.85 -24.72
CA LEU A 83 -22.76 -7.54 -25.55
C LEU A 83 -21.48 -7.79 -24.77
N GLN A 84 -20.96 -9.01 -24.84
CA GLN A 84 -19.75 -9.40 -24.14
C GLN A 84 -18.51 -9.21 -25.00
N LYS A 85 -17.43 -8.71 -24.41
CA LYS A 85 -16.12 -8.53 -25.04
C LYS A 85 -15.03 -9.05 -24.11
N ASN A 86 -14.13 -9.88 -24.64
CA ASN A 86 -12.94 -10.27 -23.88
C ASN A 86 -11.90 -9.16 -23.94
N VAL A 87 -11.39 -8.76 -22.79
CA VAL A 87 -10.33 -7.75 -22.65
C VAL A 87 -9.20 -8.30 -21.79
N HIS A 88 -7.96 -7.97 -22.15
CA HIS A 88 -6.80 -8.31 -21.34
C HIS A 88 -6.61 -7.27 -20.24
N THR A 89 -6.64 -7.73 -18.99
CA THR A 89 -6.40 -6.91 -17.79
C THR A 89 -5.13 -7.37 -17.08
N THR A 90 -4.68 -6.64 -16.07
CA THR A 90 -3.59 -7.08 -15.19
C THR A 90 -3.92 -8.38 -14.43
N LYS A 91 -5.21 -8.72 -14.28
CA LYS A 91 -5.70 -9.98 -13.70
C LYS A 91 -5.94 -11.09 -14.74
N GLY A 92 -5.57 -10.86 -16.01
CA GLY A 92 -5.77 -11.80 -17.11
C GLY A 92 -6.92 -11.41 -18.04
N GLU A 93 -7.36 -12.34 -18.88
CA GLU A 93 -8.51 -12.12 -19.76
C GLU A 93 -9.82 -12.14 -18.97
N VAL A 94 -10.64 -11.11 -19.15
CA VAL A 94 -11.95 -10.95 -18.50
C VAL A 94 -12.99 -10.67 -19.58
N SER A 95 -14.15 -11.34 -19.51
CA SER A 95 -15.34 -11.00 -20.31
C SER A 95 -16.04 -9.82 -19.66
N VAL A 96 -16.20 -8.73 -20.39
CA VAL A 96 -16.81 -7.49 -19.92
C VAL A 96 -17.99 -7.08 -20.78
N ASN A 97 -18.90 -6.28 -20.22
CA ASN A 97 -19.90 -5.57 -21.00
C ASN A 97 -19.20 -4.56 -21.93
N GLN A 98 -19.37 -4.78 -23.23
CA GLN A 98 -18.70 -4.03 -24.29
C GLN A 98 -19.08 -2.56 -24.30
N LYS A 99 -20.37 -2.24 -24.10
CA LYS A 99 -20.86 -0.85 -24.12
C LYS A 99 -20.29 -0.08 -22.93
N MET A 100 -20.35 -0.67 -21.73
CA MET A 100 -19.78 -0.08 -20.51
C MET A 100 -18.27 0.18 -20.66
N TYR A 101 -17.53 -0.83 -21.15
CA TYR A 101 -16.09 -0.72 -21.35
C TYR A 101 -15.73 0.39 -22.35
N ASN A 102 -16.40 0.43 -23.51
CA ASN A 102 -16.12 1.42 -24.55
C ASN A 102 -16.48 2.83 -24.08
N LEU A 103 -17.67 3.04 -23.53
CA LEU A 103 -18.12 4.37 -23.10
C LEU A 103 -17.22 4.93 -21.98
N LYS A 104 -16.75 4.08 -21.06
CA LYS A 104 -15.78 4.50 -20.03
C LYS A 104 -14.48 5.06 -20.65
N GLN A 105 -13.98 4.42 -21.71
CA GLN A 105 -12.76 4.86 -22.39
C GLN A 105 -13.00 6.13 -23.22
N GLU A 106 -14.15 6.23 -23.88
CA GLU A 106 -14.58 7.43 -24.60
C GLU A 106 -14.65 8.63 -23.64
N ILE A 107 -15.38 8.51 -22.52
CA ILE A 107 -15.49 9.59 -21.54
C ILE A 107 -14.12 10.03 -21.01
N ARG A 108 -13.23 9.08 -20.67
CA ARG A 108 -11.89 9.40 -20.18
C ARG A 108 -11.05 10.16 -21.20
N ASN A 109 -11.10 9.75 -22.46
CA ASN A 109 -10.30 10.35 -23.52
C ASN A 109 -10.84 11.71 -23.94
N GLU A 110 -12.16 11.83 -24.08
CA GLU A 110 -12.81 13.05 -24.59
C GLU A 110 -12.86 14.16 -23.56
N PHE A 111 -13.18 13.84 -22.30
CA PHE A 111 -13.40 14.87 -21.27
C PHE A 111 -12.22 15.09 -20.35
N PHE A 112 -11.31 14.11 -20.19
CA PHE A 112 -10.33 14.12 -19.10
C PHE A 112 -8.89 13.79 -19.52
N GLU A 113 -8.56 13.81 -20.81
CA GLU A 113 -7.21 13.54 -21.32
C GLU A 113 -6.62 12.20 -20.81
N GLY A 114 -7.48 11.21 -20.61
CA GLY A 114 -7.11 9.88 -20.10
C GLY A 114 -6.98 9.77 -18.58
N LYS A 115 -7.31 10.82 -17.81
CA LYS A 115 -7.28 10.79 -16.34
C LYS A 115 -8.37 9.91 -15.74
N TYR A 116 -8.11 9.36 -14.55
CA TYR A 116 -8.99 8.42 -13.84
C TYR A 116 -10.04 9.13 -12.95
N LEU A 117 -10.74 10.13 -13.51
CA LEU A 117 -11.76 10.91 -12.81
C LEU A 117 -13.16 10.27 -12.83
N ILE A 118 -13.33 9.23 -13.63
CA ILE A 118 -14.52 8.37 -13.60
C ILE A 118 -14.13 6.90 -13.38
N HIS A 119 -15.03 6.19 -12.72
CA HIS A 119 -15.01 4.74 -12.57
C HIS A 119 -16.29 4.14 -13.15
N CYS A 120 -16.21 2.93 -13.70
CA CYS A 120 -17.35 2.22 -14.26
C CYS A 120 -17.12 0.71 -14.20
N THR A 121 -18.17 0.01 -13.80
CA THR A 121 -18.17 -1.45 -13.66
C THR A 121 -18.26 -2.11 -15.02
N ASN A 122 -17.45 -3.14 -15.23
CA ASN A 122 -17.31 -3.83 -16.51
C ASN A 122 -17.93 -5.23 -16.46
N THR A 123 -18.16 -5.77 -15.26
CA THR A 123 -18.81 -7.06 -15.03
C THR A 123 -19.90 -6.93 -13.98
N ILE A 124 -20.80 -7.91 -13.90
CA ILE A 124 -21.83 -7.96 -12.86
C ILE A 124 -21.20 -8.15 -11.48
N GLU A 125 -20.08 -8.87 -11.39
CA GLU A 125 -19.33 -9.04 -10.15
C GLU A 125 -18.78 -7.70 -9.63
N GLU A 126 -18.18 -6.88 -10.51
CA GLU A 126 -17.76 -5.51 -10.14
C GLU A 126 -18.98 -4.65 -9.74
N THR A 127 -20.12 -4.79 -10.43
CA THR A 127 -21.34 -4.06 -10.05
C THR A 127 -21.85 -4.44 -8.66
N ARG A 128 -21.89 -5.72 -8.34
CA ARG A 128 -22.30 -6.22 -7.01
C ARG A 128 -21.36 -5.70 -5.91
N HIS A 129 -20.06 -5.80 -6.15
CA HIS A 129 -19.02 -5.29 -5.27
C HIS A 129 -19.21 -3.80 -4.98
N ASP A 130 -19.27 -2.98 -6.03
CA ASP A 130 -19.31 -1.53 -5.91
C ASP A 130 -20.61 -1.03 -5.29
N ILE A 131 -21.75 -1.62 -5.65
CA ILE A 131 -23.05 -1.29 -5.03
C ILE A 131 -23.01 -1.59 -3.53
N CYS A 132 -22.49 -2.76 -3.14
CA CYS A 132 -22.42 -3.14 -1.74
C CYS A 132 -21.53 -2.18 -0.94
N LEU A 133 -20.39 -1.79 -1.49
CA LEU A 133 -19.48 -0.85 -0.82
C LEU A 133 -20.02 0.58 -0.77
N LEU A 134 -20.59 1.09 -1.87
CA LEU A 134 -21.05 2.48 -1.95
C LEU A 134 -22.37 2.71 -1.20
N LEU A 135 -23.28 1.74 -1.26
CA LEU A 135 -24.66 1.87 -0.80
C LEU A 135 -25.00 1.01 0.42
N GLY A 136 -24.12 0.08 0.81
CA GLY A 136 -24.34 -0.82 1.94
C GLY A 136 -25.43 -1.88 1.70
N LYS A 137 -25.77 -2.15 0.43
CA LYS A 137 -26.81 -3.11 0.01
C LYS A 137 -26.28 -4.03 -1.08
N SER A 138 -26.72 -5.28 -1.10
CA SER A 138 -26.54 -6.16 -2.26
C SER A 138 -27.32 -5.61 -3.46
N LEU A 139 -26.91 -5.96 -4.68
CA LEU A 139 -27.67 -5.59 -5.88
C LEU A 139 -29.11 -6.11 -5.80
N ALA A 140 -29.31 -7.35 -5.33
CA ALA A 140 -30.64 -7.94 -5.19
C ALA A 140 -31.54 -7.17 -4.20
N ASP A 141 -31.01 -6.77 -3.04
CA ASP A 141 -31.77 -6.01 -2.06
C ASP A 141 -32.04 -4.58 -2.53
N LEU A 142 -31.09 -3.97 -3.25
CA LEU A 142 -31.30 -2.66 -3.86
C LEU A 142 -32.46 -2.70 -4.85
N LEU A 143 -32.45 -3.64 -5.80
CA LEU A 143 -33.51 -3.79 -6.81
C LEU A 143 -34.88 -4.12 -6.19
N LYS A 144 -34.90 -4.76 -5.01
CA LYS A 144 -36.14 -5.12 -4.30
C LYS A 144 -36.69 -3.98 -3.43
N THR A 145 -35.82 -3.16 -2.85
CA THR A 145 -36.20 -2.19 -1.81
C THR A 145 -36.27 -0.75 -2.29
N GLU A 146 -35.55 -0.41 -3.36
CA GLU A 146 -35.49 0.96 -3.88
C GLU A 146 -36.49 1.19 -5.01
N THR A 147 -37.01 2.42 -5.08
CA THR A 147 -37.79 2.87 -6.24
C THR A 147 -36.84 3.34 -7.33
N LEU A 148 -36.81 2.66 -8.48
CA LEU A 148 -35.92 2.93 -9.62
C LEU A 148 -36.59 3.82 -10.68
N ASP A 149 -36.90 5.04 -10.29
CA ASP A 149 -37.58 6.06 -11.12
C ASP A 149 -36.62 7.04 -11.80
N GLY A 150 -35.32 6.75 -11.79
CA GLY A 150 -34.27 7.63 -12.29
C GLY A 150 -34.03 8.88 -11.44
N GLN A 151 -34.74 9.07 -10.31
CA GLN A 151 -34.54 10.23 -9.46
C GLN A 151 -33.19 10.20 -8.75
N ARG A 152 -32.65 11.40 -8.53
CA ARG A 152 -31.44 11.61 -7.74
C ARG A 152 -31.77 11.66 -6.26
N VAL A 153 -31.00 10.93 -5.45
CA VAL A 153 -31.04 10.99 -3.99
C VAL A 153 -29.65 11.34 -3.45
N SER A 154 -29.59 12.09 -2.34
CA SER A 154 -28.32 12.39 -1.67
C SER A 154 -28.12 11.47 -0.47
N ILE A 155 -26.92 10.91 -0.34
CA ILE A 155 -26.52 10.04 0.77
C ILE A 155 -25.21 10.57 1.35
N SER A 156 -25.08 10.59 2.68
CA SER A 156 -23.81 10.83 3.34
C SER A 156 -23.48 9.67 4.25
N GLN A 157 -22.54 8.83 3.82
CA GLN A 157 -22.08 7.66 4.55
C GLN A 157 -20.70 7.23 4.02
N ASN A 158 -19.85 6.67 4.87
CA ASN A 158 -18.63 5.99 4.42
C ASN A 158 -18.94 4.57 3.91
N LEU A 159 -17.95 3.94 3.29
CA LEU A 159 -18.01 2.50 2.99
C LEU A 159 -18.16 1.67 4.28
N PRO A 160 -18.68 0.42 4.17
CA PRO A 160 -18.60 -0.55 5.25
C PRO A 160 -17.18 -0.67 5.84
N ALA A 161 -17.08 -1.09 7.11
CA ALA A 161 -15.84 -1.19 7.90
C ALA A 161 -15.15 0.13 8.30
N ILE A 162 -15.34 1.24 7.58
CA ILE A 162 -14.64 2.52 7.87
C ILE A 162 -14.97 3.05 9.27
N ASP A 163 -16.23 2.92 9.65
CA ASP A 163 -16.73 3.30 10.97
C ASP A 163 -16.85 2.08 11.92
N GLY A 164 -16.21 0.96 11.56
CA GLY A 164 -16.24 -0.31 12.26
C GLY A 164 -17.37 -1.25 11.85
N TRP A 165 -17.23 -2.53 12.19
CA TRP A 165 -18.24 -3.56 11.97
C TRP A 165 -19.24 -3.61 13.11
N LYS A 166 -20.54 -3.63 12.80
CA LYS A 166 -21.61 -3.69 13.80
C LYS A 166 -21.90 -5.11 14.27
N SER A 167 -21.84 -6.07 13.36
CA SER A 167 -22.10 -7.48 13.64
C SER A 167 -21.45 -8.39 12.58
N LEU A 168 -21.32 -9.68 12.88
CA LEU A 168 -20.81 -10.67 11.92
C LEU A 168 -21.76 -10.85 10.73
N GLU A 169 -23.07 -10.65 10.90
CA GLU A 169 -24.04 -10.64 9.81
C GLU A 169 -23.68 -9.56 8.78
N GLN A 170 -23.33 -8.36 9.25
CA GLN A 170 -22.91 -7.27 8.37
C GLN A 170 -21.61 -7.64 7.63
N VAL A 171 -20.66 -8.26 8.33
CA VAL A 171 -19.39 -8.70 7.73
C VAL A 171 -19.65 -9.67 6.59
N PHE A 172 -20.39 -10.76 6.84
CA PHE A 172 -20.67 -11.76 5.81
C PHE A 172 -21.59 -11.24 4.71
N TYR A 173 -22.52 -10.34 5.03
CA TYR A 173 -23.35 -9.67 4.03
C TYR A 173 -22.50 -8.91 3.01
N VAL A 174 -21.49 -8.16 3.47
CA VAL A 174 -20.56 -7.45 2.58
C VAL A 174 -19.65 -8.43 1.83
N LEU A 175 -19.05 -9.40 2.53
CA LEU A 175 -18.16 -10.38 1.91
C LEU A 175 -18.85 -11.19 0.80
N ASN A 176 -20.15 -11.48 0.93
CA ASN A 176 -20.92 -12.20 -0.09
C ASN A 176 -20.97 -11.48 -1.44
N GLU A 177 -20.84 -10.15 -1.44
CA GLU A 177 -20.88 -9.31 -2.63
C GLU A 177 -19.49 -8.85 -3.08
N THR A 178 -18.52 -8.77 -2.17
CA THR A 178 -17.20 -8.17 -2.46
C THR A 178 -16.05 -9.17 -2.54
N CYS A 179 -16.20 -10.39 -2.05
CA CYS A 179 -15.10 -11.35 -1.95
C CYS A 179 -15.52 -12.76 -2.36
N GLU A 180 -14.63 -13.46 -3.06
CA GLU A 180 -14.76 -14.91 -3.22
C GLU A 180 -14.11 -15.63 -2.02
N TYR A 181 -14.95 -16.17 -1.13
CA TYR A 181 -14.52 -16.85 0.10
C TYR A 181 -15.40 -18.05 0.46
N ALA A 182 -14.93 -18.92 1.35
CA ALA A 182 -15.72 -19.94 2.04
C ALA A 182 -15.24 -20.12 3.49
N VAL A 183 -16.15 -20.18 4.46
CA VAL A 183 -15.82 -20.57 5.84
C VAL A 183 -15.66 -22.09 5.87
N LEU A 184 -14.46 -22.55 6.19
CA LEU A 184 -14.06 -23.95 6.00
C LEU A 184 -14.77 -24.88 6.97
N ARG A 185 -14.84 -24.50 8.24
CA ARG A 185 -15.31 -25.36 9.34
C ARG A 185 -15.78 -24.54 10.54
N SER A 186 -16.43 -25.22 11.49
CA SER A 186 -16.92 -24.62 12.75
C SER A 186 -17.90 -23.45 12.54
N PHE A 187 -18.66 -23.47 11.44
CA PHE A 187 -19.55 -22.37 11.06
C PHE A 187 -20.96 -22.46 11.68
N GLU A 188 -21.22 -23.43 12.56
CA GLU A 188 -22.53 -23.71 13.14
C GLU A 188 -23.06 -22.57 14.02
N LEU A 189 -22.15 -21.83 14.66
CA LEU A 189 -22.46 -20.67 15.49
C LEU A 189 -22.52 -19.35 14.70
N LEU A 190 -22.03 -19.33 13.45
CA LEU A 190 -21.97 -18.11 12.65
C LEU A 190 -23.31 -17.82 11.94
N PRO A 191 -23.65 -16.53 11.76
CA PRO A 191 -22.94 -15.35 12.27
C PRO A 191 -23.31 -14.97 13.71
N GLY A 192 -24.52 -15.30 14.19
CA GLY A 192 -25.13 -14.61 15.33
C GLY A 192 -24.82 -15.11 16.73
N ASN A 193 -24.20 -16.30 16.89
CA ASN A 193 -23.90 -16.90 18.19
C ASN A 193 -22.40 -17.16 18.39
N PHE A 194 -21.54 -16.56 17.56
CA PHE A 194 -20.09 -16.71 17.67
C PHE A 194 -19.50 -15.48 18.34
N HIS A 195 -18.78 -15.70 19.43
CA HIS A 195 -18.27 -14.65 20.32
C HIS A 195 -16.76 -14.74 20.53
N GLU A 196 -16.20 -13.70 21.13
CA GLU A 196 -14.80 -13.71 21.56
C GLU A 196 -14.52 -14.88 22.51
N GLY A 197 -13.58 -15.74 22.13
CA GLY A 197 -13.20 -16.94 22.89
C GLY A 197 -13.71 -18.27 22.33
N ASP A 198 -14.66 -18.25 21.38
CA ASP A 198 -15.21 -19.48 20.76
C ASP A 198 -14.22 -20.16 19.79
N GLY A 199 -13.14 -19.47 19.42
CA GLY A 199 -12.06 -19.97 18.57
C GLY A 199 -11.72 -19.01 17.44
N ASP A 200 -11.10 -19.55 16.38
CA ASP A 200 -10.83 -18.85 15.13
C ASP A 200 -11.86 -19.21 14.05
N ILE A 201 -12.20 -18.22 13.21
CA ILE A 201 -12.98 -18.42 11.99
C ILE A 201 -11.99 -18.81 10.89
N ASP A 202 -11.99 -20.08 10.49
CA ASP A 202 -11.17 -20.58 9.38
C ASP A 202 -11.82 -20.26 8.02
N LEU A 203 -11.11 -19.53 7.15
CA LEU A 203 -11.63 -19.18 5.81
C LEU A 203 -10.70 -19.65 4.69
N MET A 204 -11.26 -19.99 3.53
CA MET A 204 -10.55 -20.02 2.25
C MET A 204 -10.95 -18.78 1.47
N VAL A 205 -9.98 -18.02 0.99
CA VAL A 205 -10.15 -16.71 0.32
C VAL A 205 -9.41 -16.74 -1.01
N ALA A 206 -10.06 -16.25 -2.07
CA ALA A 206 -9.46 -16.18 -3.40
C ALA A 206 -8.37 -15.11 -3.50
N ASP A 207 -8.70 -13.90 -3.05
CA ASP A 207 -7.84 -12.72 -3.07
C ASP A 207 -7.67 -12.17 -1.64
N PRO A 208 -6.55 -12.50 -0.96
CA PRO A 208 -6.26 -11.99 0.38
C PRO A 208 -6.23 -10.47 0.46
N GLN A 209 -5.87 -9.78 -0.63
CA GLN A 209 -5.77 -8.34 -0.64
C GLN A 209 -7.15 -7.70 -0.53
N GLU A 210 -8.04 -8.07 -1.46
CA GLU A 210 -9.42 -7.59 -1.52
C GLU A 210 -10.15 -7.91 -0.22
N PHE A 211 -9.96 -9.13 0.31
CA PHE A 211 -10.49 -9.54 1.61
C PHE A 211 -10.00 -8.64 2.76
N LEU A 212 -8.70 -8.38 2.84
CA LEU A 212 -8.15 -7.55 3.91
C LEU A 212 -8.57 -6.08 3.79
N PHE A 213 -8.61 -5.48 2.60
CA PHE A 213 -9.06 -4.09 2.43
C PHE A 213 -10.57 -3.92 2.59
N THR A 214 -11.35 -4.97 2.35
CA THR A 214 -12.78 -5.00 2.72
C THR A 214 -12.94 -4.96 4.23
N LEU A 215 -12.17 -5.77 4.98
CA LEU A 215 -12.30 -5.88 6.43
C LEU A 215 -11.60 -4.78 7.22
N PHE A 216 -10.48 -4.28 6.71
CA PHE A 216 -9.55 -3.37 7.39
C PHE A 216 -9.13 -2.24 6.45
N PRO A 217 -9.99 -1.23 6.27
CA PRO A 217 -9.71 -0.14 5.33
C PRO A 217 -8.55 0.77 5.78
N GLU A 218 -8.23 0.80 7.09
CA GLU A 218 -7.11 1.60 7.62
C GLU A 218 -5.76 0.88 7.47
N SER A 219 -4.79 1.55 6.85
CA SER A 219 -3.43 1.02 6.63
C SER A 219 -2.59 0.77 7.91
N ASN A 220 -3.11 1.19 9.06
CA ASN A 220 -2.47 1.05 10.35
C ASN A 220 -2.80 -0.27 11.06
N HIS A 221 -3.84 -1.00 10.67
CA HIS A 221 -4.15 -2.31 11.27
C HIS A 221 -3.28 -3.45 10.75
N PHE A 222 -2.47 -3.21 9.71
CA PHE A 222 -1.50 -4.15 9.17
C PHE A 222 -0.24 -4.36 10.04
N VAL A 223 -0.22 -4.05 11.34
CA VAL A 223 1.03 -4.08 12.13
C VAL A 223 1.68 -5.46 12.15
N ASP A 224 0.89 -6.54 12.24
CA ASP A 224 1.43 -7.91 12.16
C ASP A 224 1.65 -8.38 10.73
N TYR A 225 0.81 -7.96 9.77
CA TYR A 225 1.04 -8.21 8.34
C TYR A 225 2.34 -7.57 7.84
N LYS A 226 2.69 -6.37 8.30
CA LYS A 226 3.96 -5.68 7.99
C LYS A 226 5.18 -6.38 8.60
N LYS A 227 5.01 -7.14 9.69
CA LYS A 227 6.09 -7.92 10.33
C LYS A 227 6.23 -9.31 9.71
N ASN A 228 5.11 -9.93 9.34
CA ASN A 228 5.06 -11.21 8.66
C ASN A 228 3.84 -11.23 7.72
N ILE A 229 4.04 -10.93 6.43
CA ILE A 229 2.97 -10.92 5.41
C ILE A 229 2.39 -12.33 5.18
N PHE A 230 3.00 -13.36 5.76
CA PHE A 230 2.55 -14.75 5.71
C PHE A 230 1.86 -15.16 7.02
N ALA A 231 1.60 -14.23 7.94
CA ALA A 231 0.73 -14.49 9.08
C ALA A 231 -0.72 -14.50 8.59
N PHE A 232 -1.32 -15.69 8.43
CA PHE A 232 -2.69 -15.83 7.94
C PHE A 232 -3.77 -15.62 9.00
N MET A 233 -3.40 -15.00 10.12
CA MET A 233 -4.26 -14.80 11.28
C MET A 233 -4.37 -13.31 11.58
N VAL A 234 -5.59 -12.80 11.63
CA VAL A 234 -5.90 -11.37 11.85
C VAL A 234 -7.01 -11.22 12.87
N HIS A 235 -6.99 -10.09 13.59
CA HIS A 235 -8.01 -9.75 14.58
C HIS A 235 -9.06 -8.84 13.95
N LEU A 236 -10.31 -9.29 13.91
CA LEU A 236 -11.44 -8.50 13.44
C LEU A 236 -12.22 -7.94 14.64
N LYS A 237 -12.29 -6.61 14.74
CA LYS A 237 -13.16 -5.97 15.73
C LYS A 237 -14.59 -5.89 15.19
N VAL A 238 -15.54 -6.45 15.94
CA VAL A 238 -16.97 -6.42 15.63
C VAL A 238 -17.73 -5.97 16.88
N GLY A 239 -18.33 -4.78 16.82
CA GLY A 239 -18.89 -4.14 18.00
C GLY A 239 -17.83 -3.94 19.09
N GLU A 240 -18.03 -4.58 20.24
CA GLU A 240 -17.09 -4.56 21.37
C GLU A 240 -16.12 -5.76 21.38
N GLU A 241 -16.38 -6.78 20.57
CA GLU A 241 -15.62 -8.04 20.56
C GLU A 241 -14.45 -7.99 19.58
N VAL A 242 -13.42 -8.79 19.88
CA VAL A 242 -12.28 -9.03 18.98
C VAL A 242 -12.22 -10.50 18.60
N LEU A 243 -12.56 -10.79 17.34
CA LEU A 243 -12.63 -12.13 16.80
C LEU A 243 -11.36 -12.49 16.03
N TRP A 244 -10.98 -13.76 16.07
CA TRP A 244 -9.82 -14.27 15.35
C TRP A 244 -10.26 -14.81 13.99
N LEU A 245 -9.69 -14.27 12.91
CA LEU A 245 -9.86 -14.81 11.56
C LEU A 245 -8.57 -15.51 11.15
N HIS A 246 -8.70 -16.74 10.67
CA HIS A 246 -7.58 -17.54 10.19
C HIS A 246 -7.82 -17.95 8.75
N PHE A 247 -7.49 -17.06 7.82
CA PHE A 247 -7.76 -17.29 6.41
C PHE A 247 -6.67 -18.17 5.76
N LYS A 248 -6.99 -18.70 4.59
CA LYS A 248 -6.17 -19.52 3.70
C LYS A 248 -6.39 -19.04 2.27
N PHE A 249 -5.46 -19.30 1.38
CA PHE A 249 -5.61 -18.94 -0.04
C PHE A 249 -4.84 -19.92 -0.94
N PRO A 250 -5.17 -20.04 -2.25
CA PRO A 250 -4.66 -21.12 -3.11
C PRO A 250 -3.13 -21.35 -3.15
N LEU A 251 -2.30 -20.38 -2.76
CA LEU A 251 -0.83 -20.48 -2.81
C LEU A 251 -0.15 -20.56 -1.43
N ASP A 252 -0.90 -20.53 -0.34
CA ASP A 252 -0.37 -20.69 1.02
C ASP A 252 0.21 -22.09 1.28
N GLY A 253 -0.16 -23.08 0.45
CA GLY A 253 0.25 -24.48 0.58
C GLY A 253 -0.48 -25.26 1.67
N TYR A 254 -1.61 -24.76 2.17
CA TYR A 254 -2.41 -25.50 3.15
C TYR A 254 -3.09 -26.66 2.47
N TYR A 255 -3.76 -26.38 1.35
CA TYR A 255 -4.32 -27.34 0.43
C TYR A 255 -3.58 -27.25 -0.92
N ASP A 256 -3.74 -28.26 -1.77
CA ASP A 256 -3.34 -28.20 -3.17
C ASP A 256 -3.99 -26.99 -3.87
N PHE A 257 -3.27 -26.33 -4.77
CA PHE A 257 -3.79 -25.17 -5.51
C PHE A 257 -5.14 -25.45 -6.20
N LYS A 258 -5.26 -26.62 -6.86
CA LYS A 258 -6.50 -27.02 -7.54
C LYS A 258 -7.60 -27.37 -6.55
N MET A 259 -7.24 -27.94 -5.40
CA MET A 259 -8.18 -28.20 -4.31
C MET A 259 -8.73 -26.88 -3.76
N SER A 260 -7.88 -25.91 -3.45
CA SER A 260 -8.30 -24.58 -2.98
C SER A 260 -9.24 -23.87 -3.97
N LYS A 261 -8.88 -23.85 -5.26
CA LYS A 261 -9.76 -23.29 -6.30
C LYS A 261 -11.06 -24.10 -6.43
N LYS A 262 -11.06 -25.43 -6.22
CA LYS A 262 -12.28 -26.25 -6.20
C LYS A 262 -13.17 -25.89 -4.99
N ILE A 263 -12.62 -25.73 -3.78
CA ILE A 263 -13.37 -25.28 -2.59
C ILE A 263 -14.12 -23.98 -2.91
N LEU A 264 -13.42 -22.98 -3.43
CA LEU A 264 -13.99 -21.68 -3.77
C LEU A 264 -15.06 -21.82 -4.87
N LYS A 265 -14.75 -22.51 -5.97
CA LYS A 265 -15.64 -22.65 -7.12
C LYS A 265 -16.93 -23.42 -6.81
N THR A 266 -16.88 -24.41 -5.92
CA THR A 266 -18.02 -25.26 -5.59
C THR A 266 -18.67 -24.93 -4.25
N ARG A 267 -18.32 -23.79 -3.65
CA ARG A 267 -18.94 -23.31 -2.41
C ARG A 267 -20.45 -23.13 -2.59
N VAL A 268 -21.19 -23.27 -1.50
CA VAL A 268 -22.64 -23.08 -1.45
C VAL A 268 -22.99 -22.09 -0.35
N LEU A 269 -24.04 -21.32 -0.56
CA LEU A 269 -24.58 -20.43 0.46
C LEU A 269 -25.42 -21.27 1.43
N ASN A 270 -25.08 -21.27 2.71
CA ASN A 270 -25.84 -22.00 3.72
C ASN A 270 -27.12 -21.23 4.13
N LYS A 271 -27.92 -21.84 5.01
CA LYS A 271 -29.16 -21.24 5.54
C LYS A 271 -28.97 -19.92 6.31
N ASN A 272 -27.74 -19.63 6.75
CA ASN A 272 -27.37 -18.43 7.49
C ASN A 272 -26.73 -17.37 6.57
N ASN A 273 -26.84 -17.52 5.25
CA ASN A 273 -26.24 -16.64 4.24
C ASN A 273 -24.71 -16.52 4.34
N ILE A 274 -24.03 -17.63 4.62
CA ILE A 274 -22.57 -17.72 4.63
C ILE A 274 -22.13 -18.74 3.59
N TYR A 275 -21.16 -18.38 2.76
CA TYR A 275 -20.55 -19.34 1.86
C TYR A 275 -19.70 -20.36 2.63
N ILE A 276 -19.99 -21.64 2.39
CA ILE A 276 -19.28 -22.79 2.97
C ILE A 276 -18.90 -23.76 1.83
N PRO A 277 -17.93 -24.66 2.04
CA PRO A 277 -17.70 -25.76 1.11
C PRO A 277 -18.98 -26.59 0.90
N ASN A 278 -19.22 -27.09 -0.31
CA ASN A 278 -20.26 -28.10 -0.50
C ASN A 278 -19.92 -29.40 0.25
N ASP A 279 -20.87 -30.33 0.34
CA ASP A 279 -20.72 -31.55 1.13
C ASP A 279 -19.47 -32.37 0.76
N GLU A 280 -19.14 -32.53 -0.54
CA GLU A 280 -17.92 -33.24 -0.97
C GLU A 280 -16.67 -32.54 -0.44
N MET A 281 -16.57 -31.23 -0.65
CA MET A 281 -15.38 -30.47 -0.26
C MET A 281 -15.26 -30.33 1.25
N LEU A 282 -16.37 -30.16 1.98
CA LEU A 282 -16.39 -30.11 3.44
C LEU A 282 -15.91 -31.44 4.04
N PHE A 283 -16.39 -32.57 3.51
CA PHE A 283 -15.96 -33.89 3.98
C PHE A 283 -14.44 -34.09 3.82
N TYR A 284 -13.93 -33.87 2.61
CA TYR A 284 -12.51 -34.12 2.33
C TYR A 284 -11.57 -33.09 2.93
N GLU A 285 -11.97 -31.82 3.07
CA GLU A 285 -11.14 -30.82 3.74
C GLU A 285 -10.99 -31.13 5.24
N LEU A 286 -12.08 -31.52 5.92
CA LEU A 286 -12.05 -31.92 7.33
C LEU A 286 -11.19 -33.18 7.54
N LEU A 287 -11.31 -34.18 6.66
CA LEU A 287 -10.43 -35.35 6.70
C LEU A 287 -8.97 -34.99 6.47
N TYR A 288 -8.70 -34.15 5.48
CA TYR A 288 -7.35 -33.70 5.16
C TYR A 288 -6.73 -32.96 6.35
N HIS A 289 -7.45 -32.00 6.92
CA HIS A 289 -7.02 -31.28 8.11
C HIS A 289 -6.82 -32.20 9.33
N GLY A 290 -7.81 -33.04 9.63
CA GLY A 290 -7.82 -33.91 10.80
C GLY A 290 -6.82 -35.06 10.73
N THR A 291 -6.53 -35.59 9.54
CA THR A 291 -5.61 -36.75 9.39
C THR A 291 -4.21 -36.33 8.98
N ILE A 292 -4.05 -35.42 8.02
CA ILE A 292 -2.73 -35.05 7.47
C ILE A 292 -2.09 -33.93 8.29
N HIS A 293 -2.84 -32.88 8.64
CA HIS A 293 -2.25 -31.70 9.30
C HIS A 293 -2.17 -31.80 10.83
N LYS A 294 -3.22 -32.30 11.49
CA LYS A 294 -3.36 -32.20 12.95
C LYS A 294 -3.41 -33.52 13.71
N ASN A 295 -3.64 -34.65 13.02
CA ASN A 295 -3.80 -35.98 13.64
C ASN A 295 -4.86 -36.01 14.76
N ASN A 296 -6.01 -35.37 14.52
CA ASN A 296 -7.10 -35.18 15.47
C ASN A 296 -8.49 -35.36 14.83
N VAL A 297 -8.59 -36.18 13.77
CA VAL A 297 -9.82 -36.38 12.98
C VAL A 297 -11.05 -36.78 13.81
N ALA A 298 -10.85 -37.42 14.97
CA ALA A 298 -11.91 -37.77 15.91
C ALA A 298 -12.79 -36.58 16.34
N LYS A 299 -12.23 -35.36 16.39
CA LYS A 299 -12.99 -34.13 16.66
C LYS A 299 -14.13 -33.92 15.65
N TYR A 300 -13.96 -34.41 14.43
CA TYR A 300 -14.88 -34.17 13.32
C TYR A 300 -15.86 -35.30 13.07
N TYR A 301 -15.83 -36.41 13.82
CA TYR A 301 -16.74 -37.55 13.60
C TYR A 301 -18.23 -37.16 13.62
N PRO A 302 -18.73 -36.31 14.54
CA PRO A 302 -20.13 -35.89 14.54
C PRO A 302 -20.54 -35.12 13.28
N ILE A 303 -19.59 -34.45 12.61
CA ILE A 303 -19.81 -33.67 11.40
C ILE A 303 -19.66 -34.55 10.16
N LEU A 304 -18.62 -35.38 10.13
CA LEU A 304 -18.27 -36.26 9.00
C LEU A 304 -19.31 -37.34 8.75
N LYS A 305 -19.87 -37.95 9.81
CA LYS A 305 -20.82 -39.06 9.66
C LYS A 305 -22.09 -38.66 8.88
N PRO A 306 -22.83 -37.59 9.23
CA PRO A 306 -23.98 -37.15 8.43
C PRO A 306 -23.61 -36.71 7.00
N ILE A 307 -22.43 -36.09 6.80
CA ILE A 307 -21.99 -35.67 5.46
C ILE A 307 -21.71 -36.91 4.59
N SER A 308 -21.07 -37.95 5.16
CA SER A 308 -20.72 -39.17 4.43
C SER A 308 -21.93 -39.85 3.81
N GLU A 309 -23.07 -39.86 4.51
CA GLU A 309 -24.34 -40.41 4.02
C GLU A 309 -24.85 -39.60 2.81
N ARG A 310 -24.79 -38.26 2.88
CA ARG A 310 -25.23 -37.39 1.79
C ARG A 310 -24.38 -37.52 0.52
N ILE A 311 -23.10 -37.85 0.67
CA ILE A 311 -22.18 -38.07 -0.45
C ILE A 311 -21.97 -39.55 -0.79
N ASN A 312 -22.76 -40.46 -0.20
CA ASN A 312 -22.72 -41.92 -0.42
C ASN A 312 -21.34 -42.55 -0.18
N ILE A 313 -20.71 -42.21 0.95
CA ILE A 313 -19.44 -42.77 1.41
C ILE A 313 -19.68 -43.56 2.70
N GLU A 314 -19.16 -44.79 2.77
CA GLU A 314 -19.16 -45.56 4.02
C GLU A 314 -18.27 -44.87 5.08
N PHE A 315 -18.82 -44.59 6.26
CA PHE A 315 -18.06 -43.96 7.35
C PHE A 315 -17.73 -44.95 8.46
N LYS A 316 -16.45 -44.97 8.86
CA LYS A 316 -15.92 -45.74 9.97
C LYS A 316 -15.07 -44.82 10.83
N GLU A 317 -15.29 -44.85 12.14
CA GLU A 317 -14.53 -44.08 13.14
C GLU A 317 -13.12 -44.67 13.37
N ASP A 318 -12.42 -45.01 12.28
CA ASP A 318 -11.08 -45.59 12.28
C ASP A 318 -10.11 -44.65 11.54
N PHE A 319 -9.05 -44.22 12.23
CA PHE A 319 -8.09 -43.27 11.67
C PHE A 319 -7.45 -43.79 10.38
N LYS A 320 -7.07 -45.07 10.34
CA LYS A 320 -6.36 -45.66 9.19
C LYS A 320 -7.28 -45.71 7.97
N TYR A 321 -8.53 -46.10 8.16
CA TYR A 321 -9.57 -46.06 7.14
C TYR A 321 -9.76 -44.64 6.60
N LEU A 322 -9.99 -43.66 7.47
CA LEU A 322 -10.26 -42.28 7.06
C LEU A 322 -9.04 -41.60 6.39
N ASN A 323 -7.83 -41.89 6.88
CA ASN A 323 -6.60 -41.42 6.24
C ASN A 323 -6.41 -42.04 4.85
N ASN A 324 -6.66 -43.35 4.70
CA ASN A 324 -6.62 -44.00 3.38
C ASN A 324 -7.66 -43.40 2.42
N LEU A 325 -8.86 -43.08 2.92
CA LEU A 325 -9.93 -42.51 2.12
C LEU A 325 -9.55 -41.13 1.54
N VAL A 326 -9.00 -40.23 2.35
CA VAL A 326 -8.53 -38.92 1.85
C VAL A 326 -7.32 -39.07 0.92
N VAL A 327 -6.37 -39.97 1.21
CA VAL A 327 -5.21 -40.24 0.35
C VAL A 327 -5.62 -40.75 -1.03
N GLN A 328 -6.59 -41.66 -1.10
CA GLN A 328 -7.13 -42.17 -2.36
C GLN A 328 -7.86 -41.08 -3.16
N TRP A 329 -8.63 -40.24 -2.48
CA TRP A 329 -9.32 -39.11 -3.13
C TRP A 329 -8.33 -38.07 -3.69
N LEU A 330 -7.28 -37.73 -2.95
CA LEU A 330 -6.20 -36.86 -3.44
C LEU A 330 -5.54 -37.45 -4.68
N CYS A 331 -5.23 -38.75 -4.65
CA CYS A 331 -4.65 -39.46 -5.79
C CYS A 331 -5.57 -39.43 -7.03
N LYS A 332 -6.87 -39.72 -6.84
CA LYS A 332 -7.87 -39.75 -7.92
C LYS A 332 -8.00 -38.39 -8.61
N ASN A 333 -7.93 -37.31 -7.84
CA ASN A 333 -8.05 -35.94 -8.36
C ASN A 333 -6.71 -35.33 -8.81
N ASN A 334 -5.61 -36.09 -8.69
CA ASN A 334 -4.26 -35.61 -8.99
C ASN A 334 -3.89 -34.34 -8.20
N TYR A 335 -4.30 -34.31 -6.93
CA TYR A 335 -3.89 -33.29 -5.96
C TYR A 335 -2.58 -33.69 -5.27
N LYS A 336 -1.87 -32.69 -4.77
CA LYS A 336 -0.67 -32.84 -3.96
C LYS A 336 -0.91 -32.37 -2.52
N CYS A 337 0.02 -32.72 -1.64
CA CYS A 337 0.09 -32.21 -0.28
C CYS A 337 1.29 -31.25 -0.22
N PRO A 338 1.08 -29.95 -0.52
CA PRO A 338 2.14 -28.97 -0.42
C PRO A 338 2.51 -28.68 1.03
N MET A 339 3.73 -28.18 1.18
CA MET A 339 4.16 -27.62 2.45
C MET A 339 3.36 -26.33 2.72
N HIS A 340 2.62 -26.34 3.83
CA HIS A 340 1.94 -25.16 4.33
C HIS A 340 2.94 -24.22 4.98
N LEU A 341 2.78 -22.92 4.75
CA LEU A 341 3.67 -21.89 5.31
C LEU A 341 3.66 -21.84 6.85
N ASP A 342 2.58 -22.29 7.53
CA ASP A 342 2.54 -22.38 9.02
C ASP A 342 2.79 -23.78 9.60
N VAL A 343 2.94 -24.83 8.79
CA VAL A 343 3.07 -26.20 9.32
C VAL A 343 4.51 -26.69 9.22
N PHE A 344 5.11 -26.99 10.38
CA PHE A 344 6.39 -27.67 10.46
C PHE A 344 6.34 -29.03 9.74
N ARG A 345 7.17 -29.13 8.68
CA ARG A 345 7.35 -30.27 7.74
C ARG A 345 7.34 -31.68 8.36
N LEU A 346 7.74 -31.81 9.64
CA LEU A 346 7.94 -33.11 10.30
C LEU A 346 6.65 -33.92 10.58
N ARG A 347 5.46 -33.30 10.57
CA ARG A 347 4.20 -34.01 10.87
C ARG A 347 3.46 -34.52 9.63
N GLN A 348 3.47 -33.76 8.53
CA GLN A 348 2.74 -34.11 7.31
C GLN A 348 3.29 -35.38 6.64
N ASP A 349 4.62 -35.50 6.52
CA ASP A 349 5.26 -36.61 5.81
C ASP A 349 4.98 -38.00 6.40
N LYS A 350 4.68 -38.08 7.70
CA LYS A 350 4.39 -39.36 8.39
C LYS A 350 3.00 -39.90 8.10
N ASN A 351 2.04 -39.02 7.80
CA ASN A 351 0.64 -39.37 7.63
C ASN A 351 0.24 -39.49 6.15
N ILE A 352 1.19 -39.32 5.24
CA ILE A 352 1.01 -39.50 3.80
C ILE A 352 1.69 -40.83 3.43
N SER A 353 0.89 -41.91 3.36
CA SER A 353 1.38 -43.23 2.93
C SER A 353 1.89 -43.23 1.48
N GLU A 354 1.31 -42.38 0.64
CA GLU A 354 1.62 -42.26 -0.79
C GLU A 354 2.66 -41.17 -1.07
N LYS A 355 3.93 -41.55 -1.18
CA LYS A 355 5.05 -40.61 -1.43
C LYS A 355 4.85 -39.69 -2.64
N ARG A 356 4.09 -40.13 -3.65
CA ARG A 356 3.79 -39.32 -4.85
C ARG A 356 2.92 -38.09 -4.56
N LEU A 357 2.20 -38.05 -3.44
CA LEU A 357 1.38 -36.91 -3.03
C LEU A 357 2.21 -35.80 -2.43
N ILE A 358 3.39 -36.11 -1.86
CA ILE A 358 4.26 -35.11 -1.24
C ILE A 358 4.73 -34.12 -2.30
N ASP A 359 4.34 -32.85 -2.17
CA ASP A 359 4.84 -31.80 -3.05
C ASP A 359 6.14 -31.24 -2.48
N ASN A 360 7.25 -31.73 -3.01
CA ASN A 360 8.57 -31.13 -2.77
C ASN A 360 8.87 -30.00 -3.76
N ASP A 361 7.92 -29.63 -4.62
CA ASP A 361 8.14 -28.56 -5.58
C ASP A 361 8.17 -27.20 -4.87
N ASN A 362 9.37 -26.77 -4.57
CA ASN A 362 9.64 -25.41 -4.13
C ASN A 362 9.44 -24.46 -5.32
N GLN A 363 8.19 -24.07 -5.56
CA GLN A 363 7.77 -23.05 -6.53
C GLN A 363 8.65 -21.82 -6.43
N LEU A 364 8.88 -21.17 -7.57
CA LEU A 364 9.71 -19.97 -7.66
C LEU A 364 8.83 -18.76 -7.95
N PHE A 365 9.16 -17.64 -7.32
CA PHE A 365 8.49 -16.36 -7.50
C PHE A 365 9.50 -15.33 -8.03
N ILE A 366 9.02 -14.36 -8.80
CA ILE A 366 9.82 -13.23 -9.30
C ILE A 366 9.11 -11.89 -9.06
N TYR A 367 9.80 -11.01 -8.34
CA TYR A 367 9.43 -9.61 -8.16
C TYR A 367 10.46 -8.71 -8.84
N GLN A 368 10.00 -7.68 -9.55
CA GLN A 368 10.87 -6.73 -10.23
C GLN A 368 10.27 -5.33 -10.17
N ASN A 369 11.11 -4.34 -9.90
CA ASN A 369 10.79 -2.92 -10.05
C ASN A 369 11.90 -2.23 -10.86
N GLY A 370 11.86 -0.90 -10.97
CA GLY A 370 12.86 -0.13 -11.72
C GLY A 370 14.31 -0.34 -11.26
N PHE A 371 14.53 -0.74 -10.01
CA PHE A 371 15.84 -0.77 -9.35
C PHE A 371 16.32 -2.19 -9.03
N ASP A 372 15.41 -3.07 -8.64
CA ASP A 372 15.71 -4.36 -8.04
C ASP A 372 14.97 -5.50 -8.76
N THR A 373 15.54 -6.70 -8.70
CA THR A 373 14.89 -7.96 -9.08
C THR A 373 15.12 -8.99 -7.98
N PHE A 374 14.07 -9.67 -7.54
CA PHE A 374 14.14 -10.70 -6.52
C PHE A 374 13.44 -11.97 -7.01
N ILE A 375 14.22 -13.04 -7.13
CA ILE A 375 13.74 -14.38 -7.46
C ILE A 375 13.93 -15.21 -6.21
N PHE A 376 12.91 -15.94 -5.76
CA PHE A 376 13.05 -16.77 -4.57
C PHE A 376 12.14 -17.98 -4.63
N SER A 377 12.48 -18.99 -3.85
CA SER A 377 11.67 -20.19 -3.71
C SER A 377 10.71 -20.11 -2.53
N LYS A 378 9.58 -20.80 -2.64
CA LYS A 378 8.62 -20.96 -1.54
C LYS A 378 9.28 -21.40 -0.22
N TRP A 379 10.35 -22.18 -0.30
CA TRP A 379 11.15 -22.61 0.84
C TRP A 379 11.72 -21.44 1.66
N LEU A 380 12.10 -20.32 1.03
CA LEU A 380 12.57 -19.14 1.76
C LEU A 380 11.52 -18.63 2.75
N ILE A 381 10.24 -18.63 2.34
CA ILE A 381 9.15 -18.19 3.20
C ILE A 381 9.04 -19.12 4.41
N ALA A 382 9.12 -20.43 4.19
CA ALA A 382 8.98 -21.42 5.25
C ALA A 382 10.15 -21.41 6.25
N CYS A 383 11.39 -21.13 5.79
CA CYS A 383 12.56 -21.13 6.67
C CYS A 383 12.87 -19.76 7.29
N GLU A 384 12.61 -18.66 6.58
CA GLU A 384 12.96 -17.29 6.98
C GLU A 384 11.86 -16.26 6.60
N PRO A 385 10.64 -16.38 7.17
CA PRO A 385 9.47 -15.57 6.76
C PRO A 385 9.66 -14.06 6.97
N ASN A 386 10.34 -13.66 8.05
CA ASN A 386 10.61 -12.24 8.34
C ASN A 386 11.58 -11.63 7.31
N TYR A 387 12.58 -12.41 6.88
CA TYR A 387 13.51 -11.97 5.86
C TYR A 387 12.83 -11.89 4.48
N ALA A 388 12.02 -12.90 4.13
CA ALA A 388 11.20 -12.88 2.92
C ALA A 388 10.29 -11.64 2.91
N THR A 389 9.59 -11.38 4.02
CA THR A 389 8.75 -10.18 4.21
C THR A 389 9.53 -8.88 4.01
N THR A 390 10.72 -8.77 4.62
CA THR A 390 11.57 -7.57 4.50
C THR A 390 12.06 -7.36 3.07
N MET A 391 12.48 -8.43 2.38
CA MET A 391 12.94 -8.32 0.99
C MET A 391 11.82 -7.94 0.05
N LEU A 392 10.67 -8.57 0.26
CA LEU A 392 9.46 -8.28 -0.45
C LEU A 392 9.09 -6.81 -0.23
N SER A 393 9.02 -6.29 1.00
CA SER A 393 8.58 -4.91 1.38
C SER A 393 9.06 -3.75 0.49
N HIS A 394 10.18 -3.93 -0.20
CA HIS A 394 10.77 -2.98 -1.13
C HIS A 394 10.12 -2.93 -2.53
N PHE A 395 9.25 -3.90 -2.87
CA PHE A 395 8.66 -4.04 -4.20
C PHE A 395 7.22 -3.50 -4.33
N GLY A 396 6.52 -3.16 -3.23
CA GLY A 396 5.15 -2.63 -3.24
C GLY A 396 4.21 -3.39 -2.28
N PRO A 397 2.88 -3.34 -2.42
CA PRO A 397 1.98 -4.26 -1.71
C PRO A 397 2.18 -5.73 -2.19
N PHE A 398 2.20 -6.72 -1.29
CA PHE A 398 2.65 -8.12 -1.58
C PHE A 398 1.61 -9.11 -2.03
N ASN A 399 0.40 -8.68 -2.32
CA ASN A 399 -0.73 -9.55 -2.02
C ASN A 399 -1.22 -10.33 -3.26
N ASN A 400 -0.32 -10.67 -4.18
CA ASN A 400 -0.64 -11.56 -5.29
C ASN A 400 0.54 -12.43 -5.74
N LEU A 401 0.97 -13.35 -4.86
CA LEU A 401 1.98 -14.36 -5.19
C LEU A 401 1.69 -15.10 -6.51
N GLU A 402 0.40 -15.23 -6.90
CA GLU A 402 -0.02 -15.89 -8.14
C GLU A 402 0.52 -15.16 -9.38
N GLN A 403 0.41 -13.83 -9.42
CA GLN A 403 0.96 -13.02 -10.51
C GLN A 403 2.49 -13.07 -10.62
N HIS A 404 3.16 -13.37 -9.50
CA HIS A 404 4.60 -13.45 -9.43
C HIS A 404 5.14 -14.88 -9.57
N LEU A 405 4.27 -15.87 -9.75
CA LEU A 405 4.66 -17.26 -9.91
C LEU A 405 5.43 -17.46 -11.22
N LEU A 406 6.66 -17.95 -11.12
CA LEU A 406 7.47 -18.29 -12.27
C LEU A 406 7.10 -19.71 -12.74
N LEU A 407 6.43 -19.82 -13.89
CA LEU A 407 5.90 -21.09 -14.38
C LEU A 407 6.99 -22.05 -14.89
N PRO A 408 6.80 -23.39 -14.80
CA PRO A 408 7.79 -24.40 -15.19
C PRO A 408 8.29 -24.33 -16.64
N GLU A 409 7.46 -23.81 -17.55
CA GLU A 409 7.76 -23.65 -18.97
C GLU A 409 8.81 -22.56 -19.19
N ASN A 410 8.90 -21.58 -18.26
CA ASN A 410 9.82 -20.45 -18.35
C ASN A 410 11.27 -20.93 -18.26
N LYS A 411 12.12 -20.46 -19.18
CA LYS A 411 13.54 -20.83 -19.21
C LYS A 411 14.29 -20.39 -17.93
N LEU A 412 13.88 -19.26 -17.35
CA LEU A 412 14.41 -18.74 -16.09
C LEU A 412 14.06 -19.65 -14.90
N TYR A 413 12.88 -20.27 -14.91
CA TYR A 413 12.49 -21.27 -13.91
C TYR A 413 13.45 -22.45 -13.96
N LYS A 414 13.66 -23.02 -15.15
CA LYS A 414 14.54 -24.19 -15.35
C LYS A 414 15.96 -23.92 -14.87
N GLU A 415 16.47 -22.71 -15.11
CA GLU A 415 17.77 -22.26 -14.60
C GLU A 415 17.80 -22.24 -13.06
N HIS A 416 16.86 -21.53 -12.45
CA HIS A 416 16.84 -21.34 -11.00
C HIS A 416 16.51 -22.63 -10.24
N LYS A 417 15.71 -23.54 -10.80
CA LYS A 417 15.52 -24.89 -10.24
C LYS A 417 16.82 -25.71 -10.22
N LYS A 418 17.69 -25.55 -11.23
CA LYS A 418 19.02 -26.20 -11.21
C LYS A 418 19.91 -25.64 -10.10
N LEU A 419 19.85 -24.34 -9.84
CA LEU A 419 20.58 -23.69 -8.75
C LEU A 419 20.01 -24.08 -7.38
N GLN A 420 18.68 -24.22 -7.25
CA GLN A 420 18.02 -24.70 -6.04
C GLN A 420 18.48 -26.09 -5.62
N LYS A 421 18.77 -27.00 -6.56
CA LYS A 421 19.39 -28.31 -6.26
C LYS A 421 20.76 -28.20 -5.58
N ARG A 422 21.42 -27.04 -5.62
CA ARG A 422 22.69 -26.73 -4.94
C ARG A 422 22.50 -26.04 -3.58
N GLY A 423 21.25 -25.85 -3.16
CA GLY A 423 20.86 -25.14 -1.93
C GLY A 423 20.55 -23.65 -2.12
N GLU A 424 20.65 -23.10 -3.33
CA GLU A 424 20.33 -21.68 -3.56
C GLU A 424 18.81 -21.47 -3.58
N ILE A 425 18.27 -20.80 -2.57
CA ILE A 425 16.82 -20.66 -2.37
C ILE A 425 16.30 -19.25 -2.68
N ALA A 426 17.18 -18.26 -2.87
CA ALA A 426 16.81 -16.92 -3.30
C ALA A 426 17.97 -16.16 -3.97
N TRP A 427 17.62 -15.19 -4.80
CA TRP A 427 18.52 -14.36 -5.60
C TRP A 427 17.97 -12.93 -5.71
N SER A 428 18.70 -11.95 -5.21
CA SER A 428 18.39 -10.53 -5.35
C SER A 428 19.45 -9.84 -6.21
N TYR A 429 19.00 -9.10 -7.22
CA TYR A 429 19.83 -8.30 -8.10
C TYR A 429 19.52 -6.84 -7.85
N LYS A 430 20.48 -6.09 -7.30
CA LYS A 430 20.34 -4.67 -7.01
C LYS A 430 21.23 -3.83 -7.90
N LYS A 431 20.66 -2.83 -8.58
CA LYS A 431 21.42 -1.86 -9.38
C LYS A 431 22.03 -0.81 -8.45
N ARG A 432 23.34 -0.56 -8.53
CA ARG A 432 24.04 0.47 -7.74
C ARG A 432 25.21 1.05 -8.52
N PHE A 433 25.25 2.37 -8.72
CA PHE A 433 26.43 3.11 -9.18
C PHE A 433 27.12 2.52 -10.43
N GLY A 434 26.39 2.25 -11.51
CA GLY A 434 27.02 1.61 -12.69
C GLY A 434 27.22 0.10 -12.58
N ARG A 435 26.75 -0.53 -11.48
CA ARG A 435 27.03 -1.95 -11.17
C ARG A 435 25.76 -2.69 -10.82
N VAL A 436 25.84 -4.02 -10.88
CA VAL A 436 24.81 -4.91 -10.34
C VAL A 436 25.41 -5.76 -9.23
N MET A 437 24.77 -5.74 -8.08
CA MET A 437 25.08 -6.62 -6.96
C MET A 437 24.11 -7.80 -6.97
N LYS A 438 24.64 -9.02 -6.99
CA LYS A 438 23.86 -10.23 -6.80
C LYS A 438 24.02 -10.72 -5.36
N THR A 439 22.91 -10.81 -4.63
CA THR A 439 22.82 -11.49 -3.35
C THR A 439 22.18 -12.85 -3.57
N THR A 440 22.84 -13.93 -3.17
CA THR A 440 22.30 -15.29 -3.17
C THR A 440 22.10 -15.77 -1.75
N ILE A 441 20.97 -16.41 -1.48
CA ILE A 441 20.67 -17.06 -0.21
C ILE A 441 20.76 -18.56 -0.39
N ILE A 442 21.53 -19.22 0.48
CA ILE A 442 21.86 -20.63 0.39
C ILE A 442 21.43 -21.29 1.69
N ASP A 443 20.53 -22.27 1.57
CA ASP A 443 20.17 -23.18 2.64
C ASP A 443 20.80 -24.56 2.37
N LYS A 444 21.43 -25.14 3.39
CA LYS A 444 22.03 -26.47 3.34
C LYS A 444 21.63 -27.21 4.62
N PRO A 445 21.29 -28.52 4.52
CA PRO A 445 20.91 -29.31 5.69
C PRO A 445 21.93 -29.18 6.82
N ASN A 446 21.45 -28.95 8.04
CA ASN A 446 22.23 -28.84 9.28
C ASN A 446 23.31 -27.73 9.25
N LYS A 447 23.15 -26.69 8.44
CA LYS A 447 24.03 -25.51 8.42
C LYS A 447 23.21 -24.23 8.57
N PRO A 448 23.76 -23.19 9.19
CA PRO A 448 23.10 -21.89 9.20
C PRO A 448 22.94 -21.36 7.78
N LEU A 449 21.86 -20.63 7.55
CA LEU A 449 21.56 -19.98 6.29
C LEU A 449 22.70 -19.04 5.89
N LYS A 450 23.20 -19.19 4.67
CA LYS A 450 24.36 -18.44 4.16
C LYS A 450 23.91 -17.42 3.13
N ILE A 451 24.28 -16.16 3.35
CA ILE A 451 24.07 -15.06 2.41
C ILE A 451 25.39 -14.74 1.71
N VAL A 452 25.41 -14.81 0.38
CA VAL A 452 26.58 -14.48 -0.44
C VAL A 452 26.26 -13.25 -1.27
N ARG A 453 27.09 -12.21 -1.16
CA ARG A 453 26.97 -11.00 -1.97
C ARG A 453 28.13 -10.92 -2.93
N ASN A 454 27.82 -10.99 -4.23
CA ASN A 454 28.78 -10.87 -5.30
C ASN A 454 28.53 -9.57 -6.05
N LEU A 455 29.52 -8.69 -6.05
CA LEU A 455 29.56 -7.58 -6.99
C LEU A 455 29.90 -8.19 -8.35
N LEU A 456 28.97 -8.16 -9.31
CA LEU A 456 29.17 -8.86 -10.59
C LEU A 456 30.14 -8.12 -11.55
N GLY A 457 30.90 -7.15 -11.04
CA GLY A 457 31.88 -6.36 -11.79
C GLY A 457 31.25 -5.37 -12.78
N PHE A 458 32.09 -4.74 -13.60
CA PHE A 458 31.67 -4.11 -14.85
C PHE A 458 31.57 -5.22 -15.91
N PRO A 459 30.36 -5.70 -16.17
CA PRO A 459 29.92 -5.80 -17.55
C PRO A 459 28.77 -4.82 -17.74
N LYS A 460 28.51 -4.48 -19.00
CA LYS A 460 27.36 -3.65 -19.37
C LYS A 460 26.01 -4.22 -18.87
N PHE A 461 25.93 -5.45 -18.35
CA PHE A 461 24.73 -6.11 -17.81
C PHE A 461 25.11 -7.23 -16.82
N ALA A 462 24.32 -7.48 -15.77
CA ALA A 462 24.30 -8.79 -15.13
C ALA A 462 23.40 -9.69 -15.95
N SER A 463 24.00 -10.60 -16.72
CA SER A 463 23.25 -11.58 -17.51
C SER A 463 23.41 -12.98 -16.92
N SER A 464 22.30 -13.65 -16.73
CA SER A 464 22.25 -15.10 -16.82
C SER A 464 21.85 -15.50 -18.24
N LYS A 465 21.76 -16.82 -18.51
CA LYS A 465 21.26 -17.31 -19.80
C LYS A 465 19.86 -16.76 -20.14
N TYR A 466 19.05 -16.39 -19.14
CA TYR A 466 17.65 -15.99 -19.32
C TYR A 466 17.21 -14.73 -18.56
N LEU A 467 18.08 -14.11 -17.78
CA LEU A 467 17.81 -12.84 -17.08
C LEU A 467 18.87 -11.82 -17.46
N THR A 468 18.45 -10.63 -17.88
CA THR A 468 19.36 -9.49 -18.11
C THR A 468 18.98 -8.34 -17.19
N VAL A 469 19.83 -8.02 -16.23
CA VAL A 469 19.69 -6.84 -15.35
C VAL A 469 20.69 -5.78 -15.79
N LYS A 470 20.19 -4.64 -16.26
CA LYS A 470 21.03 -3.52 -16.69
C LYS A 470 21.45 -2.67 -15.49
N PRO A 471 22.73 -2.28 -15.35
CA PRO A 471 23.14 -1.31 -14.35
C PRO A 471 22.51 0.04 -14.65
N GLU A 472 22.35 0.86 -13.62
CA GLU A 472 22.15 2.30 -13.78
C GLU A 472 23.38 2.96 -14.43
N PRO A 473 23.28 4.20 -14.95
CA PRO A 473 24.45 4.96 -15.36
C PRO A 473 25.53 5.00 -14.26
N ALA A 474 26.80 4.88 -14.68
CA ALA A 474 27.92 5.02 -13.76
C ALA A 474 27.92 6.46 -13.21
N ARG A 475 27.98 6.60 -11.88
CA ARG A 475 28.17 7.89 -11.23
C ARG A 475 29.66 8.10 -10.99
N TYR A 476 30.17 9.29 -11.26
CA TYR A 476 31.57 9.63 -10.98
C TYR A 476 31.78 9.75 -9.48
N MET A 477 32.80 9.07 -8.95
CA MET A 477 33.20 9.22 -7.55
C MET A 477 34.18 10.39 -7.46
N ILE A 478 33.79 11.45 -6.75
CA ILE A 478 34.68 12.57 -6.44
C ILE A 478 35.25 12.31 -5.04
N GLY A 479 36.58 12.26 -4.93
CA GLY A 479 37.25 12.07 -3.64
C GLY A 479 37.28 13.36 -2.84
N GLY A 480 36.75 13.33 -1.62
CA GLY A 480 36.71 14.48 -0.71
C GLY A 480 35.89 14.18 0.53
N VAL A 481 35.78 15.18 1.41
CA VAL A 481 34.88 15.16 2.56
C VAL A 481 33.78 16.18 2.30
N THR A 482 32.51 15.85 2.56
CA THR A 482 31.45 16.86 2.37
C THR A 482 31.69 18.03 3.32
N VAL A 483 31.34 19.25 2.91
CA VAL A 483 31.44 20.42 3.80
C VAL A 483 30.67 20.15 5.10
N ASN A 484 29.54 19.44 5.03
CA ASN A 484 28.78 18.99 6.19
C ASN A 484 29.52 18.03 7.12
N ASP A 485 30.19 17.00 6.59
CA ASP A 485 30.94 16.08 7.43
C ASP A 485 32.17 16.75 8.05
N LYS A 486 32.81 17.69 7.34
CA LYS A 486 33.89 18.51 7.89
C LYS A 486 33.37 19.40 9.02
N LEU A 487 32.29 20.15 8.79
CA LEU A 487 31.63 21.00 9.80
C LEU A 487 31.21 20.22 11.05
N ARG A 488 30.69 18.99 10.88
CA ARG A 488 30.29 18.12 12.00
C ARG A 488 31.48 17.69 12.86
N GLY A 489 32.66 17.55 12.24
CA GLY A 489 33.89 17.16 12.92
C GLY A 489 34.60 18.27 13.69
N LEU A 490 34.27 19.54 13.42
CA LEU A 490 34.88 20.69 14.08
C LEU A 490 34.26 20.94 15.46
N LYS A 491 35.11 21.29 16.44
CA LYS A 491 34.70 21.51 17.84
C LYS A 491 34.76 22.97 18.25
N GLU A 492 35.77 23.69 17.79
CA GLU A 492 35.95 25.11 18.11
C GLU A 492 35.12 25.99 17.19
N LEU A 493 34.50 27.03 17.75
CA LEU A 493 33.65 27.95 16.98
C LEU A 493 34.46 28.69 15.91
N CYS A 494 35.71 29.05 16.19
CA CYS A 494 36.57 29.74 15.23
C CYS A 494 36.85 28.91 13.96
N ASP A 495 37.02 27.59 14.10
CA ASP A 495 37.25 26.70 12.96
C ASP A 495 35.98 26.54 12.10
N ILE A 496 34.81 26.51 12.76
CA ILE A 496 33.51 26.47 12.09
C ILE A 496 33.29 27.77 11.30
N GLU A 497 33.61 28.90 11.91
CA GLU A 497 33.50 30.22 11.28
C GLU A 497 34.45 30.35 10.09
N ASP A 498 35.72 29.95 10.21
CA ASP A 498 36.69 29.98 9.10
C ASP A 498 36.21 29.15 7.90
N LEU A 499 35.75 27.92 8.14
CA LEU A 499 35.28 27.06 7.07
C LEU A 499 34.03 27.63 6.40
N LEU A 500 33.09 28.16 7.18
CA LEU A 500 31.89 28.80 6.65
C LEU A 500 32.23 30.06 5.86
N GLU A 501 33.17 30.89 6.34
CA GLU A 501 33.59 32.10 5.65
C GLU A 501 34.17 31.79 4.27
N ARG A 502 35.11 30.82 4.20
CA ARG A 502 35.67 30.34 2.92
C ARG A 502 34.60 29.77 2.00
N PHE A 503 33.67 28.98 2.55
CA PHE A 503 32.61 28.36 1.77
C PHE A 503 31.59 29.38 1.23
N ILE A 504 31.11 30.30 2.08
CA ILE A 504 30.20 31.39 1.69
C ILE A 504 30.87 32.28 0.65
N GLY A 505 32.14 32.64 0.85
CA GLY A 505 32.91 33.45 -0.10
C GLY A 505 33.02 32.77 -1.46
N THR A 506 33.32 31.46 -1.48
CA THR A 506 33.38 30.67 -2.73
C THR A 506 32.04 30.70 -3.47
N ILE A 507 30.93 30.47 -2.77
CA ILE A 507 29.58 30.54 -3.36
C ILE A 507 29.30 31.94 -3.90
N PHE A 508 29.62 32.97 -3.12
CA PHE A 508 29.28 34.35 -3.48
C PHE A 508 30.08 34.85 -4.68
N ASP A 509 31.31 34.37 -4.87
CA ASP A 509 32.13 34.71 -6.04
C ASP A 509 31.74 33.86 -7.26
N GLU A 510 31.60 32.54 -7.11
CA GLU A 510 31.28 31.63 -8.23
C GLU A 510 29.92 31.97 -8.86
N PHE A 511 28.95 32.35 -8.02
CA PHE A 511 27.57 32.60 -8.46
C PHE A 511 27.20 34.08 -8.49
N LYS A 512 28.16 35.02 -8.53
CA LYS A 512 27.84 36.45 -8.58
C LYS A 512 27.01 36.84 -9.81
N THR A 513 26.14 37.83 -9.63
CA THR A 513 25.43 38.52 -10.70
C THR A 513 25.99 39.95 -10.85
N GLU A 514 25.51 40.71 -11.83
CA GLU A 514 25.83 42.14 -11.95
C GLU A 514 25.30 42.94 -10.74
N ASN A 515 24.22 42.48 -10.10
CA ASN A 515 23.70 43.08 -8.89
C ASN A 515 24.38 42.46 -7.66
N SER A 516 25.14 43.27 -6.93
CA SER A 516 25.94 42.82 -5.78
C SER A 516 25.12 42.18 -4.64
N ASN A 517 23.81 42.39 -4.58
CA ASN A 517 22.92 41.81 -3.58
C ASN A 517 22.42 40.40 -3.93
N TYR A 518 22.63 39.94 -5.16
CA TYR A 518 22.05 38.71 -5.69
C TYR A 518 23.08 37.75 -6.28
N LEU A 519 22.74 36.46 -6.23
CA LEU A 519 23.46 35.35 -6.84
C LEU A 519 22.62 34.74 -7.97
N LYS A 520 23.28 34.14 -8.97
CA LYS A 520 22.60 33.42 -10.04
C LYS A 520 21.70 32.33 -9.45
N GLY A 521 20.55 32.11 -10.06
CA GLY A 521 19.61 31.05 -9.64
C GLY A 521 20.23 29.64 -9.53
N THR A 522 21.32 29.37 -10.25
CA THR A 522 22.10 28.12 -10.14
C THR A 522 22.83 27.95 -8.80
N ALA A 523 22.90 28.98 -7.94
CA ALA A 523 23.39 28.87 -6.56
C ALA A 523 22.44 28.10 -5.65
N TRP A 524 21.26 27.70 -6.14
CA TRP A 524 20.23 27.00 -5.38
C TRP A 524 20.77 25.79 -4.62
N ASP A 525 21.49 24.92 -5.33
CA ASP A 525 22.05 23.68 -4.79
C ASP A 525 23.44 23.85 -4.14
N ALA A 526 23.96 25.08 -4.04
CA ALA A 526 25.29 25.34 -3.47
C ALA A 526 25.26 25.29 -1.92
N VAL A 527 24.75 24.21 -1.35
CA VAL A 527 24.63 23.98 0.11
C VAL A 527 25.70 23.01 0.62
N PRO A 528 26.01 22.99 1.94
CA PRO A 528 27.08 22.16 2.50
C PRO A 528 26.98 20.65 2.23
N SER A 529 25.78 20.10 2.03
CA SER A 529 25.59 18.68 1.69
C SER A 529 25.96 18.34 0.25
N ASN A 530 25.95 19.32 -0.64
CA ASN A 530 26.12 19.16 -2.08
C ASN A 530 27.50 19.65 -2.56
N CYS A 531 28.40 19.93 -1.61
CA CYS A 531 29.76 20.36 -1.85
C CYS A 531 30.76 19.46 -1.12
N LEU A 532 31.84 19.10 -1.81
CA LEU A 532 32.99 18.36 -1.29
C LEU A 532 34.18 19.31 -1.14
N ILE A 533 34.97 19.11 -0.09
CA ILE A 533 36.30 19.66 0.05
C ILE A 533 37.27 18.60 -0.47
N ASP A 534 37.99 18.91 -1.55
CA ASP A 534 38.98 18.01 -2.13
C ASP A 534 40.30 18.03 -1.34
N LYS A 535 41.28 17.22 -1.77
CA LYS A 535 42.61 17.15 -1.11
C LYS A 535 43.42 18.45 -1.17
N LYS A 536 43.06 19.38 -2.05
CA LYS A 536 43.70 20.69 -2.21
C LYS A 536 42.90 21.80 -1.52
N GLU A 537 41.91 21.42 -0.68
CA GLU A 537 41.00 22.34 0.00
C GLU A 537 40.12 23.17 -0.96
N ASN A 538 39.88 22.69 -2.18
CA ASN A 538 38.91 23.30 -3.10
C ASN A 538 37.49 22.82 -2.80
N PHE A 539 36.52 23.72 -2.94
CA PHE A 539 35.10 23.40 -2.90
C PHE A 539 34.61 22.92 -4.26
N ILE A 540 34.13 21.68 -4.32
CA ILE A 540 33.60 21.04 -5.53
C ILE A 540 32.13 20.71 -5.31
N PHE A 541 31.26 21.46 -5.98
CA PHE A 541 29.82 21.17 -6.00
C PHE A 541 29.51 20.02 -6.97
N PHE A 542 28.87 18.96 -6.47
CA PHE A 542 28.68 17.70 -7.21
C PHE A 542 27.22 17.34 -7.51
N ASP A 543 26.28 18.05 -6.89
CA ASP A 543 24.84 17.90 -7.10
C ASP A 543 24.29 19.29 -7.44
N ARG A 544 24.10 19.56 -8.74
CA ARG A 544 23.64 20.84 -9.32
C ARG A 544 22.41 20.62 -10.20
N GLU A 545 21.52 19.74 -9.76
CA GLU A 545 20.35 19.31 -10.55
C GLU A 545 19.25 20.39 -10.61
N TYR A 546 19.26 21.35 -9.69
CA TYR A 546 18.27 22.40 -9.57
C TYR A 546 18.86 23.79 -9.76
N SER A 547 18.10 24.61 -10.47
CA SER A 547 18.34 26.04 -10.58
C SER A 547 17.05 26.78 -10.28
N TYR A 548 17.16 27.86 -9.53
CA TYR A 548 16.05 28.77 -9.32
C TYR A 548 15.88 29.63 -10.58
N ASN A 549 14.65 29.81 -11.05
CA ASN A 549 14.39 30.59 -12.27
C ASN A 549 14.74 32.08 -12.12
N SER A 550 14.94 32.56 -10.89
CA SER A 550 15.29 33.95 -10.57
C SER A 550 16.62 34.01 -9.84
N ASP A 551 17.20 35.20 -9.78
CA ASP A 551 18.36 35.43 -8.92
C ASP A 551 18.00 35.29 -7.43
N ILE A 552 18.98 34.88 -6.63
CA ILE A 552 18.85 34.50 -5.24
C ILE A 552 19.45 35.59 -4.36
N ASP A 553 18.67 36.15 -3.43
CA ASP A 553 19.14 37.14 -2.45
C ASP A 553 20.27 36.55 -1.57
N LYS A 554 21.36 37.29 -1.39
CA LYS A 554 22.54 36.81 -0.62
C LYS A 554 22.22 36.53 0.84
N SER A 555 21.37 37.32 1.49
CA SER A 555 20.93 37.06 2.87
C SER A 555 20.16 35.75 2.95
N TYR A 556 19.32 35.46 1.95
CA TYR A 556 18.60 34.20 1.86
C TYR A 556 19.53 33.00 1.65
N MET A 557 20.51 33.14 0.75
CA MET A 557 21.50 32.08 0.52
C MET A 557 22.34 31.80 1.77
N LEU A 558 22.76 32.85 2.48
CA LEU A 558 23.46 32.71 3.77
C LEU A 558 22.64 31.91 4.79
N TRP A 559 21.34 32.22 4.91
CA TRP A 559 20.44 31.45 5.78
C TRP A 559 20.39 29.98 5.37
N ARG A 560 20.25 29.69 4.06
CA ARG A 560 20.22 28.31 3.55
C ARG A 560 21.51 27.55 3.84
N ILE A 561 22.66 28.17 3.62
CA ILE A 561 23.95 27.52 3.92
C ILE A 561 23.95 27.06 5.38
N LEU A 562 23.58 27.93 6.32
CA LEU A 562 23.57 27.62 7.75
C LEU A 562 22.51 26.60 8.15
N ILE A 563 21.32 26.62 7.56
CA ILE A 563 20.27 25.64 7.93
C ILE A 563 20.64 24.24 7.45
N TYR A 564 21.24 24.12 6.25
CA TYR A 564 21.72 22.86 5.70
C TYR A 564 23.10 22.42 6.25
N SER A 565 23.78 23.29 7.01
CA SER A 565 24.99 22.93 7.76
C SER A 565 24.72 21.97 8.91
N ASN A 566 25.51 20.91 8.99
CA ASN A 566 25.53 19.97 10.11
C ASN A 566 26.70 20.30 11.03
N MET A 567 26.47 21.20 11.99
CA MET A 567 27.51 21.73 12.87
C MET A 567 26.98 21.91 14.29
N ASN A 568 27.87 21.85 15.27
CA ASN A 568 27.56 22.07 16.67
C ASN A 568 27.75 23.55 17.06
N ALA A 569 27.03 24.45 16.39
CA ALA A 569 27.12 25.90 16.63
C ALA A 569 25.75 26.57 16.52
N ASN A 570 25.60 27.73 17.17
CA ASN A 570 24.36 28.50 17.11
C ASN A 570 24.21 29.18 15.74
N LYS A 571 23.44 28.53 14.85
CA LYS A 571 23.15 28.99 13.48
C LYS A 571 22.60 30.42 13.43
N LYS A 572 21.85 30.85 14.44
CA LYS A 572 21.23 32.19 14.45
C LYS A 572 22.28 33.26 14.71
N GLU A 573 23.14 33.04 15.70
CA GLU A 573 24.25 33.94 16.00
C GLU A 573 25.22 34.04 14.82
N LEU A 574 25.54 32.90 14.18
CA LEU A 574 26.34 32.87 12.97
C LEU A 574 25.68 33.64 11.82
N TYR A 575 24.36 33.50 11.62
CA TYR A 575 23.62 34.24 10.60
C TYR A 575 23.71 35.75 10.82
N HIS A 576 23.44 36.23 12.03
CA HIS A 576 23.56 37.65 12.38
C HIS A 576 24.99 38.17 12.19
N LYS A 577 25.98 37.38 12.63
CA LYS A 577 27.41 37.71 12.49
C LYS A 577 27.79 37.86 11.02
N PHE A 578 27.49 36.88 10.18
CA PHE A 578 27.82 36.91 8.77
C PHE A 578 27.03 37.98 8.01
N CYS A 579 25.76 38.26 8.36
CA CYS A 579 25.04 39.38 7.77
C CYS A 579 25.75 40.70 8.03
N LYS A 580 26.18 40.94 9.28
CA LYS A 580 26.93 42.14 9.64
C LYS A 580 28.29 42.21 8.94
N GLN A 581 29.02 41.11 8.88
CA GLN A 581 30.35 41.02 8.24
C GLN A 581 30.29 41.25 6.74
N LEU A 582 29.25 40.73 6.07
CA LEU A 582 29.07 40.80 4.62
C LEU A 582 28.24 42.01 4.16
N GLY A 583 27.78 42.86 5.09
CA GLY A 583 26.93 44.02 4.78
C GLY A 583 25.52 43.64 4.27
N LEU A 584 25.00 42.50 4.68
CA LEU A 584 23.71 41.96 4.25
C LEU A 584 22.59 42.34 5.23
N GLU A 585 21.38 42.53 4.70
CA GLU A 585 20.20 42.79 5.50
C GLU A 585 19.71 41.50 6.19
N ASP A 586 19.42 41.60 7.49
CA ASP A 586 18.93 40.50 8.31
C ASP A 586 17.42 40.26 8.09
N LYS A 587 17.10 39.60 6.98
CA LYS A 587 15.73 39.28 6.59
C LYS A 587 15.23 37.93 7.15
N TYR A 588 16.15 37.00 7.48
CA TYR A 588 15.83 35.57 7.68
C TYR A 588 16.21 35.00 9.06
N SER A 589 16.69 35.81 10.01
CA SER A 589 17.08 35.31 11.35
C SER A 589 15.94 34.66 12.15
N TRP A 590 14.68 35.02 11.86
CA TRP A 590 13.50 34.40 12.45
C TRP A 590 13.26 32.97 11.94
N CYS A 591 13.74 32.62 10.74
CA CYS A 591 13.57 31.29 10.14
C CYS A 591 14.50 30.22 10.76
N VAL A 592 15.53 30.62 11.52
CA VAL A 592 16.56 29.71 12.07
C VAL A 592 16.00 28.79 13.19
N TYR A 593 14.80 29.07 13.71
CA TYR A 593 14.14 28.23 14.72
C TYR A 593 13.46 26.97 14.15
N ILE A 594 13.47 26.78 12.82
CA ILE A 594 12.82 25.66 12.15
C ILE A 594 13.85 24.55 11.94
N ASP A 595 13.91 23.59 12.87
CA ASP A 595 14.72 22.37 12.70
C ASP A 595 13.93 21.40 11.80
N GLY A 596 14.00 21.63 10.49
CA GLY A 596 13.30 20.84 9.47
C GLY A 596 13.77 21.22 8.07
N LYS A 597 13.95 20.23 7.20
CA LYS A 597 14.23 20.41 5.77
C LYS A 597 13.03 21.08 5.08
N VAL A 598 12.95 22.40 5.13
CA VAL A 598 11.95 23.17 4.38
C VAL A 598 12.53 23.49 3.00
N HIS A 599 12.03 22.80 1.98
CA HIS A 599 12.28 23.13 0.57
C HIS A 599 11.54 24.43 0.23
N ALA A 600 12.20 25.33 -0.47
CA ALA A 600 11.81 26.73 -0.53
C ALA A 600 11.42 27.20 -1.92
N ASP A 601 10.69 26.38 -2.66
CA ASP A 601 10.05 26.77 -3.92
C ASP A 601 8.89 27.78 -3.70
N ILE A 602 8.76 28.35 -2.49
CA ILE A 602 7.63 29.19 -2.03
C ILE A 602 8.00 30.68 -1.94
N TRP A 603 9.24 31.08 -2.20
CA TRP A 603 9.68 32.46 -1.95
C TRP A 603 9.57 33.35 -3.20
N LYS A 604 8.34 33.64 -3.62
CA LYS A 604 8.06 34.85 -4.41
C LYS A 604 7.76 35.98 -3.42
N ASN A 605 8.81 36.73 -3.06
CA ASN A 605 8.76 38.00 -2.31
C ASN A 605 8.54 37.89 -0.76
N PRO A 606 9.57 38.13 0.07
CA PRO A 606 9.52 37.97 1.53
C PRO A 606 8.77 39.10 2.29
N LEU A 607 8.13 40.04 1.59
CA LEU A 607 7.45 41.21 2.19
C LEU A 607 5.91 41.08 2.24
N ASP A 608 5.39 39.92 1.86
CA ASP A 608 3.96 39.63 1.75
C ASP A 608 3.52 38.68 2.91
N GLY A 609 2.35 38.96 3.51
CA GLY A 609 1.73 38.18 4.59
C GLY A 609 1.50 36.69 4.26
N SER A 610 1.52 36.30 2.99
CA SER A 610 1.46 34.93 2.48
C SER A 610 2.63 34.05 2.97
N ALA A 611 3.83 34.62 3.14
CA ALA A 611 5.01 33.89 3.63
C ALA A 611 4.84 33.40 5.08
N LYS A 612 3.99 34.06 5.87
CA LYS A 612 3.62 33.65 7.24
C LYS A 612 2.60 32.51 7.27
N GLU A 613 1.76 32.40 6.25
CA GLU A 613 0.77 31.33 6.10
C GLU A 613 1.43 30.04 5.63
N ASP A 614 2.40 30.14 4.72
CA ASP A 614 3.20 29.01 4.25
C ASP A 614 4.16 28.43 5.31
N PHE A 615 4.54 29.25 6.29
CA PHE A 615 5.27 28.82 7.50
C PHE A 615 4.45 27.83 8.34
N ILE A 616 3.14 28.06 8.52
CA ILE A 616 2.26 27.15 9.26
C ILE A 616 2.07 25.85 8.47
N ARG A 617 2.03 25.93 7.13
CA ARG A 617 1.82 24.79 6.23
C ARG A 617 2.97 23.78 6.22
N ASN A 618 4.22 24.25 6.34
CA ASN A 618 5.42 23.41 6.21
C ASN A 618 6.01 22.92 7.55
N ALA A 619 5.72 23.59 8.68
CA ALA A 619 6.17 23.15 10.00
C ALA A 619 5.61 21.76 10.43
N PHE A 620 4.56 21.27 9.74
CA PHE A 620 3.94 19.96 9.98
C PHE A 620 4.44 18.83 9.05
N GLY A 621 5.48 19.07 8.22
CA GLY A 621 6.30 18.01 7.64
C GLY A 621 5.67 17.24 6.47
N MET A 622 5.20 17.92 5.43
CA MET A 622 4.72 17.26 4.19
C MET A 622 5.45 17.83 2.95
N PRO A 623 5.82 17.01 1.93
CA PRO A 623 6.65 17.45 0.80
C PRO A 623 5.98 18.48 -0.13
N VAL A 624 6.79 19.40 -0.67
CA VAL A 624 6.37 20.61 -1.41
C VAL A 624 5.95 20.37 -2.86
N ARG A 625 6.28 19.22 -3.47
CA ARG A 625 6.09 19.03 -4.92
C ARG A 625 4.64 18.85 -5.39
N THR A 626 3.66 18.77 -4.50
CA THR A 626 2.27 18.45 -4.88
C THR A 626 1.35 19.69 -5.01
N TYR A 627 1.81 20.92 -4.76
CA TYR A 627 0.88 22.03 -4.49
C TYR A 627 0.92 23.24 -5.42
N ALA A 628 1.90 23.36 -6.34
CA ALA A 628 2.15 24.63 -7.02
C ALA A 628 1.12 25.02 -8.10
N GLU A 629 0.19 24.14 -8.48
CA GLU A 629 -0.78 24.48 -9.54
C GLU A 629 -2.22 24.66 -9.06
N ILE A 630 -2.59 24.36 -7.80
CA ILE A 630 -4.03 24.17 -7.55
C ILE A 630 -4.76 25.06 -6.53
N ILE A 631 -4.26 25.44 -5.36
CA ILE A 631 -5.22 25.92 -4.34
C ILE A 631 -5.54 27.43 -4.48
N PRO A 632 -6.81 27.86 -4.64
CA PRO A 632 -7.21 29.25 -4.42
C PRO A 632 -7.13 29.58 -2.92
N TYR A 633 -6.57 30.76 -2.63
CA TYR A 633 -6.10 31.28 -1.34
C TYR A 633 -7.09 31.38 -0.14
N THR A 634 -8.27 30.72 -0.14
CA THR A 634 -9.35 31.02 0.83
C THR A 634 -9.62 29.97 1.92
N ASN A 635 -8.97 28.81 1.96
CA ASN A 635 -9.36 27.72 2.88
C ASN A 635 -8.31 27.26 3.92
N LEU A 636 -7.20 27.98 4.08
CA LEU A 636 -6.13 27.62 5.02
C LEU A 636 -6.54 27.75 6.51
N GLN A 637 -7.47 28.66 6.84
CA GLN A 637 -7.96 28.90 8.20
C GLN A 637 -8.65 27.66 8.82
N ASN A 638 -9.41 26.90 8.03
CA ASN A 638 -10.17 25.74 8.52
C ASN A 638 -9.27 24.53 8.83
N PHE A 639 -8.17 24.38 8.08
CA PHE A 639 -7.22 23.27 8.23
C PHE A 639 -6.46 23.34 9.56
N VAL A 640 -5.92 24.52 9.89
CA VAL A 640 -5.13 24.74 11.12
C VAL A 640 -6.00 24.63 12.38
N LEU A 641 -7.24 25.11 12.33
CA LEU A 641 -8.20 25.03 13.43
C LEU A 641 -8.67 23.61 13.71
N LYS A 642 -8.87 22.78 12.68
CA LYS A 642 -9.19 21.36 12.83
C LYS A 642 -7.99 20.56 13.37
N PHE A 643 -6.79 20.81 12.85
CA PHE A 643 -5.57 20.10 13.27
C PHE A 643 -5.18 20.39 14.73
N GLY A 644 -5.30 21.65 15.17
CA GLY A 644 -5.06 22.04 16.56
C GLY A 644 -6.09 21.43 17.55
N LYS A 645 -7.34 21.27 17.11
CA LYS A 645 -8.38 20.56 17.89
C LYS A 645 -8.11 19.05 17.96
N LEU A 646 -7.67 18.45 16.86
CA LEU A 646 -7.37 17.02 16.75
C LEU A 646 -6.19 16.59 17.64
N LEU A 647 -5.11 17.38 17.66
CA LEU A 647 -3.96 17.13 18.55
C LEU A 647 -4.34 17.19 20.05
N CYS A 648 -5.32 18.02 20.41
CA CYS A 648 -5.80 18.14 21.78
C CYS A 648 -6.87 17.08 22.15
N SER A 649 -7.59 16.54 21.16
CA SER A 649 -8.68 15.56 21.38
C SER A 649 -8.21 14.11 21.33
N VAL A 650 -7.16 13.78 20.57
CA VAL A 650 -6.73 12.40 20.33
C VAL A 650 -5.78 11.85 21.43
N ILE A 651 -5.04 12.72 22.12
CA ILE A 651 -4.11 12.29 23.18
C ILE A 651 -4.36 13.11 24.44
N PRO A 652 -4.85 12.51 25.54
CA PRO A 652 -4.88 13.19 26.82
C PRO A 652 -3.47 13.69 27.14
N ILE A 653 -3.28 14.99 27.40
CA ILE A 653 -1.96 15.61 27.68
C ILE A 653 -1.14 14.82 28.73
N LYS A 654 -1.83 14.10 29.62
CA LYS A 654 -1.25 13.21 30.64
C LYS A 654 -0.55 11.95 30.09
N LYS A 655 -0.94 11.47 28.89
CA LYS A 655 -0.36 10.29 28.19
C LYS A 655 0.85 10.66 27.31
N LEU A 656 1.12 11.95 27.09
CA LEU A 656 2.31 12.39 26.35
C LEU A 656 3.57 12.15 27.20
N ARG A 657 4.65 11.70 26.54
CA ARG A 657 5.97 11.62 27.16
C ARG A 657 6.33 12.99 27.74
N LYS A 658 6.91 13.01 28.94
CA LYS A 658 7.22 14.24 29.71
C LYS A 658 7.88 15.32 28.86
N LYS A 659 8.88 14.98 28.04
CA LYS A 659 9.57 15.93 27.14
C LYS A 659 8.62 16.59 26.12
N THR A 660 7.75 15.80 25.49
CA THR A 660 6.76 16.29 24.53
C THR A 660 5.69 17.14 25.21
N ARG A 661 5.20 16.69 26.37
CA ARG A 661 4.25 17.42 27.20
C ARG A 661 4.82 18.77 27.66
N ASP A 662 6.06 18.79 28.11
CA ASP A 662 6.73 19.98 28.61
C ASP A 662 7.04 20.96 27.46
N SER A 663 7.41 20.48 26.27
CA SER A 663 7.52 21.31 25.06
C SER A 663 6.18 21.91 24.64
N LEU A 664 5.09 21.14 24.68
CA LEU A 664 3.74 21.64 24.36
C LEU A 664 3.27 22.68 25.38
N ILE A 665 3.48 22.41 26.67
CA ILE A 665 3.15 23.34 27.76
C ILE A 665 3.98 24.63 27.65
N LYS A 666 5.26 24.52 27.30
CA LYS A 666 6.16 25.67 27.09
C LYS A 666 5.73 26.51 25.88
N TRP A 667 5.24 25.86 24.82
CA TRP A 667 4.69 26.51 23.64
C TRP A 667 3.36 27.25 23.94
N VAL A 668 2.41 26.60 24.60
CA VAL A 668 1.10 27.20 24.97
C VAL A 668 1.25 28.35 26.00
N LYS A 669 2.26 28.29 26.87
CA LYS A 669 2.57 29.35 27.85
C LYS A 669 3.44 30.47 27.28
N HIS A 670 3.95 30.34 26.05
CA HIS A 670 4.81 31.35 25.44
C HIS A 670 4.00 32.63 25.15
N PRO A 671 4.55 33.84 25.38
CA PRO A 671 3.84 35.11 25.16
C PRO A 671 3.25 35.25 23.74
N HIS A 672 3.92 34.65 22.76
CA HIS A 672 3.50 34.66 21.36
C HIS A 672 2.26 33.79 21.08
N TYR A 673 1.87 32.85 21.95
CA TYR A 673 0.61 32.09 21.81
C TYR A 673 -0.61 32.98 22.12
N LYS A 674 -0.49 33.92 23.07
CA LYS A 674 -1.51 34.96 23.29
C LYS A 674 -1.62 35.91 22.10
N THR A 675 -0.50 36.26 21.48
CA THR A 675 -0.46 37.08 20.24
C THR A 675 -1.07 36.33 19.05
N PHE A 676 -0.76 35.04 18.89
CA PHE A 676 -1.32 34.14 17.88
C PHE A 676 -2.85 34.01 18.01
N LYS A 677 -3.36 33.89 19.24
CA LYS A 677 -4.81 33.83 19.52
C LYS A 677 -5.55 35.16 19.31
N ARG A 678 -4.84 36.30 19.46
CA ARG A 678 -5.41 37.65 19.30
C ARG A 678 -5.46 38.09 17.84
N TYR A 679 -4.48 37.68 17.02
CA TYR A 679 -4.39 38.02 15.60
C TYR A 679 -5.35 37.25 14.69
N PHE A 680 -5.85 36.08 15.12
CA PHE A 680 -6.79 35.26 14.34
C PHE A 680 -8.28 35.43 14.74
N ARG A 681 -8.56 36.30 15.73
CA ARG A 681 -9.93 36.64 16.16
C ARG A 681 -10.44 37.95 15.56
N GLN A 682 -9.55 38.74 14.96
CA GLN A 682 -9.89 39.84 14.05
C GLN A 682 -9.84 39.27 12.63
#